data_AF-A0AA89C5P8-F1
#
_entry.id   AF-A0AA89C5P8-F1
#
_cell.length_a   1.000
_cell.length_b   1.000
_cell.length_c   1.000
_cell.angle_alpha   90.00
_cell.angle_beta   90.00
_cell.angle_gamma   90.00
#
_symmetry.space_group_name_H-M   'P 1'
#
loop_
_entity.id
_entity.type
_entity.pdbx_description
1 polymer ?
#
loop_
_entity_poly.entity_id
_entity_poly.type
_entity_poly.pdbx_seq_one_letter_code
_entity_poly.pdbx_strand_id
1 'polypeptide(L)'
;MSLKFQKLNTRATKACTMGLMFNWTISSLDLQGCEIGPMGTKYLCDVLQQKPNISDLKNTHLEVLNVAWNGFEIPGCHGLGHGLEGNKTLIELNVGTNRIGLTALCKLLEGLKYNSTLERLNLADNPLTSRGTLLVLQVIEKCSNVKNVDFGMHPVEEELLDKLREIQEIKPLTVLHGKVHLKTKIGDGDPTMYLSGDPICILFEFARIKEIPILDLFIAFDTDDSHSLSWDEFKEGLLINRIPLRSGDIDHLIRNIDINRDGEINFTELVIAQKSHNMKVKKLLDRGPRAFANSQVGKIHFELHKWFHDKEVRKSSRPPPSRDGGIHTNPTVLAAKYRHSSTSSTKLHMQNPTKVVRQKRVELDIQVQKEMEKMKAEEEERKKREQREEIERRMQIEDIEDVDYDEDDSPFEDEVLYDFCQRLYMEACKDLNITPINLVIKHLATNKLAIVGVVLGKKDAKACAIALLRNSTVETLVLDGNHLGGAGCRYFGDVISVSTYLTDIKIAENNLGSDGAKDICYALKNNNVVRRLDLSGNGFTEEDAEYFKEMLDENHALRELYLSHNKFQEKGGEVFADGLANNDFLRVLDLSWNHLRMGGAKAIGTALQSNRHLEKLNISWNGFHVRGALSLAKALEVNTTLLEMDLSCNRLGDLCVQAIVKGLQKNATLKVLRLAQNHINPEGAMHILGTIDATPSIALELLDLGDRCVTDKFENLYHELQKKRSPFKVIYGMVWQTDRRSLSSYDREKEEEDLAEEDPLTVLFEYARLQNFRLIDMFKNLDTDNSGSLDKQEFIDGLAMVNIPMTKKGVARLINRMDVDNDGEIDFGELIIAQKQHKEKLKNIMKSDVPWENTDIARIDKLLRKVIYKRFLMRKF
;
A
#
# COMPACT_ATOMS: atom_id res chain seq x y z
N MET A 1 44.43 -5.91 -14.86
CA MET A 1 43.38 -6.90 -14.49
C MET A 1 42.06 -6.16 -14.28
N SER A 2 40.94 -6.76 -14.71
CA SER A 2 39.59 -6.21 -14.46
C SER A 2 38.92 -7.03 -13.35
N LEU A 3 38.35 -6.35 -12.37
CA LEU A 3 37.59 -6.95 -11.27
C LEU A 3 36.13 -6.53 -11.39
N LYS A 4 35.23 -7.51 -11.33
CA LYS A 4 33.78 -7.31 -11.33
C LYS A 4 33.18 -8.00 -10.13
N PHE A 5 32.34 -7.29 -9.39
CA PHE A 5 31.61 -7.81 -8.25
C PHE A 5 30.11 -7.81 -8.52
N GLN A 6 29.41 -8.81 -7.99
CA GLN A 6 27.96 -8.97 -8.17
C GLN A 6 27.15 -8.53 -6.93
N LYS A 7 27.73 -8.61 -5.73
CA LYS A 7 27.16 -8.11 -4.46
C LYS A 7 28.29 -7.71 -3.51
N LEU A 8 28.24 -6.50 -2.95
CA LEU A 8 29.31 -6.01 -2.09
C LEU A 8 28.82 -4.98 -1.07
N ASN A 9 28.58 -5.39 0.18
CA ASN A 9 28.17 -4.47 1.24
C ASN A 9 29.30 -3.48 1.61
N THR A 10 28.96 -2.37 2.28
CA THR A 10 29.91 -1.30 2.65
C THR A 10 31.17 -1.80 3.40
N ARG A 11 31.06 -2.84 4.24
CA ARG A 11 32.22 -3.41 4.97
C ARG A 11 33.13 -4.21 4.04
N ALA A 12 32.55 -4.97 3.12
CA ALA A 12 33.27 -5.65 2.05
C ALA A 12 33.88 -4.64 1.07
N THR A 13 33.23 -3.50 0.82
CA THR A 13 33.79 -2.40 0.01
C THR A 13 35.02 -1.83 0.67
N LYS A 14 35.02 -1.64 1.99
CA LYS A 14 36.21 -1.23 2.74
C LYS A 14 37.35 -2.24 2.61
N ALA A 15 37.09 -3.54 2.76
CA ALA A 15 38.12 -4.57 2.58
C ALA A 15 38.64 -4.63 1.13
N CYS A 16 37.75 -4.51 0.15
CA CYS A 16 38.08 -4.50 -1.28
C CYS A 16 38.91 -3.27 -1.65
N THR A 17 38.53 -2.07 -1.19
CA THR A 17 39.27 -0.82 -1.40
C THR A 17 40.64 -0.87 -0.73
N MET A 18 40.77 -1.44 0.48
CA MET A 18 42.07 -1.70 1.10
C MET A 18 42.92 -2.65 0.26
N GLY A 19 42.36 -3.76 -0.25
CA GLY A 19 43.07 -4.67 -1.16
C GLY A 19 43.47 -4.02 -2.49
N LEU A 20 42.61 -3.14 -3.02
CA LEU A 20 42.87 -2.34 -4.21
C LEU A 20 44.05 -1.39 -4.00
N MET A 21 44.18 -0.74 -2.83
CA MET A 21 45.29 0.17 -2.52
C MET A 21 46.66 -0.51 -2.70
N PHE A 22 46.78 -1.78 -2.31
CA PHE A 22 48.05 -2.53 -2.36
C PHE A 22 48.27 -3.31 -3.66
N ASN A 23 47.30 -3.31 -4.57
CA ASN A 23 47.36 -4.11 -5.80
C ASN A 23 47.47 -3.23 -7.04
N TRP A 24 48.70 -3.11 -7.52
CA TRP A 24 49.14 -2.32 -8.68
C TRP A 24 48.79 -2.95 -10.04
N THR A 25 48.19 -4.14 -10.07
CA THR A 25 47.85 -4.85 -11.32
C THR A 25 46.41 -4.64 -11.78
N ILE A 26 45.55 -4.04 -10.94
CA ILE A 26 44.13 -3.83 -11.24
C ILE A 26 43.95 -2.48 -11.91
N SER A 27 43.43 -2.52 -13.13
CA SER A 27 43.20 -1.36 -14.00
C SER A 27 41.73 -1.05 -14.23
N SER A 28 40.83 -2.00 -13.95
CA SER A 28 39.38 -1.83 -14.11
C SER A 28 38.64 -2.42 -12.92
N LEU A 29 37.69 -1.65 -12.37
CA LEU A 29 36.85 -2.03 -11.24
C LEU A 29 35.38 -1.77 -11.57
N ASP A 30 34.59 -2.84 -11.55
CA ASP A 30 33.14 -2.81 -11.79
C ASP A 30 32.39 -3.21 -10.51
N LEU A 31 31.72 -2.22 -9.92
CA LEU A 31 30.90 -2.29 -8.72
C LEU A 31 29.43 -1.98 -9.01
N GLN A 32 28.97 -2.10 -10.26
CA GLN A 32 27.59 -1.80 -10.61
C GLN A 32 26.60 -2.64 -9.79
N GLY A 33 25.56 -2.00 -9.23
CA GLY A 33 24.50 -2.71 -8.49
C GLY A 33 24.93 -3.33 -7.16
N CYS A 34 26.06 -2.91 -6.58
CA CYS A 34 26.59 -3.49 -5.35
C CYS A 34 26.05 -2.88 -4.05
N GLU A 35 25.18 -1.87 -4.11
CA GLU A 35 24.56 -1.20 -2.95
C GLU A 35 25.58 -0.63 -1.94
N ILE A 36 26.71 -0.11 -2.43
CA ILE A 36 27.85 0.28 -1.57
C ILE A 36 27.53 1.45 -0.61
N GLY A 37 26.53 2.29 -0.94
CA GLY A 37 26.08 3.45 -0.16
C GLY A 37 27.11 4.57 -0.02
N PRO A 38 26.77 5.70 0.65
CA PRO A 38 27.62 6.89 0.75
C PRO A 38 28.98 6.64 1.43
N MET A 39 29.00 5.74 2.41
CA MET A 39 30.22 5.35 3.13
C MET A 39 31.15 4.47 2.27
N GLY A 40 30.60 3.63 1.39
CA GLY A 40 31.39 2.83 0.44
C GLY A 40 32.12 3.72 -0.57
N THR A 41 31.43 4.76 -1.04
CA THR A 41 31.99 5.78 -1.95
C THR A 41 33.11 6.60 -1.32
N LYS A 42 33.02 6.87 -0.01
CA LYS A 42 34.11 7.50 0.75
C LYS A 42 35.38 6.65 0.76
N TYR A 43 35.25 5.32 0.92
CA TYR A 43 36.41 4.43 0.86
C TYR A 43 37.00 4.33 -0.55
N LEU A 44 36.16 4.37 -1.59
CA LEU A 44 36.63 4.46 -2.98
C LEU A 44 37.35 5.79 -3.23
N CYS A 45 36.88 6.89 -2.64
CA CYS A 45 37.55 8.18 -2.69
C CYS A 45 38.97 8.13 -2.08
N ASP A 46 39.17 7.44 -0.96
CA ASP A 46 40.49 7.32 -0.32
C ASP A 46 41.53 6.63 -1.24
N VAL A 47 41.06 5.71 -2.10
CA VAL A 47 41.86 5.07 -3.16
C VAL A 47 42.17 6.04 -4.30
N LEU A 48 41.21 6.88 -4.68
CA LEU A 48 41.36 7.86 -5.78
C LEU A 48 42.20 9.09 -5.39
N GLN A 49 42.16 9.54 -4.12
CA GLN A 49 42.92 10.68 -3.61
C GLN A 49 44.41 10.37 -3.47
N GLN A 50 45.22 10.78 -4.44
CA GLN A 50 46.69 10.68 -4.36
C GLN A 50 47.27 11.83 -3.51
N LYS A 51 47.10 11.78 -2.19
CA LYS A 51 47.69 12.77 -1.27
C LYS A 51 49.23 12.71 -1.31
N PRO A 52 49.93 13.87 -1.30
CA PRO A 52 51.38 13.95 -1.52
C PRO A 52 52.26 13.35 -0.40
N ASN A 53 51.71 13.00 0.77
CA ASN A 53 52.49 12.53 1.92
C ASN A 53 52.42 11.00 2.19
N ILE A 54 51.85 10.21 1.28
CA ILE A 54 51.82 8.74 1.38
C ILE A 54 52.07 8.15 -0.01
N SER A 55 53.32 8.22 -0.48
CA SER A 55 53.70 7.90 -1.86
C SER A 55 53.85 6.40 -2.16
N ASP A 56 53.86 5.52 -1.16
CA ASP A 56 54.43 4.18 -1.37
C ASP A 56 53.41 3.04 -1.40
N LEU A 57 52.10 3.30 -1.21
CA LEU A 57 51.09 2.25 -0.98
C LEU A 57 49.71 2.50 -1.63
N LYS A 58 49.65 3.24 -2.75
CA LYS A 58 48.37 3.52 -3.44
C LYS A 58 48.34 2.97 -4.86
N ASN A 59 47.18 2.50 -5.29
CA ASN A 59 46.94 2.06 -6.65
C ASN A 59 46.99 3.25 -7.62
N THR A 60 48.08 3.33 -8.38
CA THR A 60 48.30 4.35 -9.40
C THR A 60 47.93 3.87 -10.82
N HIS A 61 47.14 2.81 -10.94
CA HIS A 61 46.87 2.15 -12.23
C HIS A 61 45.38 1.95 -12.51
N LEU A 62 44.48 2.39 -11.63
CA LEU A 62 43.05 2.29 -11.86
C LEU A 62 42.61 3.28 -12.95
N GLU A 63 42.21 2.73 -14.10
CA GLU A 63 41.83 3.45 -15.32
C GLU A 63 40.31 3.46 -15.54
N VAL A 64 39.59 2.42 -15.12
CA VAL A 64 38.14 2.29 -15.32
C VAL A 64 37.44 2.04 -13.99
N LEU A 65 36.46 2.88 -13.65
CA LEU A 65 35.61 2.74 -12.47
C LEU A 65 34.14 2.76 -12.88
N ASN A 66 33.46 1.63 -12.72
CA ASN A 66 32.01 1.53 -12.87
C ASN A 66 31.35 1.43 -11.50
N VAL A 67 30.57 2.44 -11.16
CA VAL A 67 29.83 2.55 -9.90
C VAL A 67 28.35 2.85 -10.17
N ALA A 68 27.84 2.48 -11.33
CA ALA A 68 26.43 2.65 -11.67
C ALA A 68 25.49 1.90 -10.71
N TRP A 69 24.27 2.40 -10.52
CA TRP A 69 23.22 1.71 -9.75
C TRP A 69 23.58 1.39 -8.29
N ASN A 70 24.17 2.34 -7.58
CA ASN A 70 24.63 2.20 -6.19
C ASN A 70 24.03 3.22 -5.20
N GLY A 71 23.14 4.11 -5.66
CA GLY A 71 22.39 5.02 -4.80
C GLY A 71 23.25 6.06 -4.08
N PHE A 72 24.02 6.84 -4.85
CA PHE A 72 24.87 7.90 -4.26
C PHE A 72 24.05 9.14 -3.91
N GLU A 73 23.67 9.25 -2.64
CA GLU A 73 23.23 10.51 -2.07
C GLU A 73 24.34 11.59 -2.18
N ILE A 74 24.00 12.85 -1.87
CA ILE A 74 24.91 14.03 -1.94
C ILE A 74 26.33 13.76 -1.38
N PRO A 75 26.51 13.06 -0.23
CA PRO A 75 27.84 12.82 0.33
C PRO A 75 28.73 11.92 -0.55
N GLY A 76 28.14 10.98 -1.31
CA GLY A 76 28.87 10.09 -2.21
C GLY A 76 29.44 10.85 -3.42
N CYS A 77 28.65 11.75 -4.02
CA CYS A 77 29.09 12.60 -5.12
C CYS A 77 30.16 13.61 -4.69
N HIS A 78 30.05 14.15 -3.48
CA HIS A 78 31.09 14.99 -2.88
C HIS A 78 32.41 14.22 -2.70
N GLY A 79 32.34 12.97 -2.23
CA GLY A 79 33.50 12.09 -2.12
C GLY A 79 34.16 11.82 -3.48
N LEU A 80 33.37 11.42 -4.49
CA LEU A 80 33.90 11.18 -5.84
C LEU A 80 34.51 12.43 -6.46
N GLY A 81 33.86 13.60 -6.34
CA GLY A 81 34.40 14.88 -6.78
C GLY A 81 35.78 15.16 -6.18
N HIS A 82 35.89 15.12 -4.85
CA HIS A 82 37.19 15.33 -4.17
C HIS A 82 38.23 14.24 -4.55
N GLY A 83 37.79 13.01 -4.83
CA GLY A 83 38.67 11.94 -5.33
C GLY A 83 39.24 12.25 -6.70
N LEU A 84 38.43 12.82 -7.61
CA LEU A 84 38.80 13.16 -8.97
C LEU A 84 39.78 14.35 -9.05
N GLU A 85 39.70 15.31 -8.13
CA GLU A 85 40.58 16.49 -8.08
C GLU A 85 42.07 16.12 -8.01
N GLY A 86 42.39 15.04 -7.28
CA GLY A 86 43.76 14.55 -7.10
C GLY A 86 44.12 13.32 -7.92
N ASN A 87 43.20 12.78 -8.72
CA ASN A 87 43.42 11.54 -9.46
C ASN A 87 44.11 11.80 -10.81
N LYS A 88 45.14 10.99 -11.13
CA LYS A 88 45.93 11.10 -12.37
C LYS A 88 45.90 9.82 -13.23
N THR A 89 44.95 8.93 -13.01
CA THR A 89 44.99 7.57 -13.56
C THR A 89 43.68 7.16 -14.19
N LEU A 90 42.56 7.69 -13.70
CA LEU A 90 41.22 7.33 -14.15
C LEU A 90 40.94 7.94 -15.52
N ILE A 91 40.56 7.08 -16.46
CA ILE A 91 40.24 7.38 -17.85
C ILE A 91 38.72 7.28 -18.07
N GLU A 92 38.04 6.35 -17.40
CA GLU A 92 36.60 6.13 -17.55
C GLU A 92 35.90 6.06 -16.18
N LEU A 93 34.84 6.85 -16.04
CA LEU A 93 33.97 6.87 -14.87
C LEU A 93 32.51 6.67 -15.30
N ASN A 94 31.90 5.59 -14.81
CA ASN A 94 30.47 5.34 -14.99
C ASN A 94 29.72 5.52 -13.66
N VAL A 95 28.87 6.54 -13.61
CA VAL A 95 28.01 6.91 -12.47
C VAL A 95 26.53 6.87 -12.86
N GLY A 96 26.15 6.09 -13.88
CA GLY A 96 24.77 5.97 -14.35
C GLY A 96 23.79 5.41 -13.30
N THR A 97 22.50 5.75 -13.41
CA THR A 97 21.41 5.20 -12.58
C THR A 97 21.63 5.36 -11.07
N ASN A 98 22.16 6.51 -10.64
CA ASN A 98 22.50 6.78 -9.23
C ASN A 98 21.61 7.84 -8.56
N ARG A 99 20.55 8.32 -9.23
CA ARG A 99 19.67 9.41 -8.76
C ARG A 99 20.44 10.70 -8.43
N ILE A 100 21.46 11.03 -9.21
CA ILE A 100 22.27 12.25 -9.00
C ILE A 100 21.45 13.49 -9.40
N GLY A 101 20.98 14.26 -8.40
CA GLY A 101 20.35 15.57 -8.59
C GLY A 101 21.34 16.73 -8.76
N LEU A 102 20.85 17.95 -9.02
CA LEU A 102 21.66 19.13 -9.37
C LEU A 102 22.75 19.48 -8.33
N THR A 103 22.39 19.45 -7.05
CA THR A 103 23.33 19.76 -5.95
C THR A 103 24.47 18.74 -5.86
N ALA A 104 24.16 17.46 -6.01
CA ALA A 104 25.16 16.38 -6.01
C ALA A 104 26.05 16.45 -7.25
N LEU A 105 25.46 16.75 -8.42
CA LEU A 105 26.18 16.95 -9.67
C LEU A 105 27.19 18.10 -9.58
N CYS A 106 26.82 19.24 -8.99
CA CYS A 106 27.74 20.37 -8.78
C CYS A 106 28.99 19.95 -8.00
N LYS A 107 28.85 19.10 -6.98
CA LYS A 107 29.99 18.61 -6.19
C LYS A 107 30.89 17.63 -6.94
N LEU A 108 30.31 16.79 -7.80
CA LEU A 108 31.09 15.94 -8.70
C LEU A 108 31.87 16.78 -9.72
N LEU A 109 31.22 17.80 -10.29
CA LEU A 109 31.79 18.69 -11.30
C LEU A 109 32.86 19.64 -10.74
N GLU A 110 32.77 20.06 -9.48
CA GLU A 110 33.82 20.84 -8.81
C GLU A 110 35.18 20.13 -8.88
N GLY A 111 35.21 18.82 -8.63
CA GLY A 111 36.43 18.01 -8.72
C GLY A 111 36.88 17.70 -10.15
N LEU A 112 35.92 17.50 -11.06
CA LEU A 112 36.22 17.20 -12.46
C LEU A 112 36.98 18.34 -13.16
N LYS A 113 36.74 19.60 -12.76
CA LYS A 113 37.44 20.79 -13.30
C LYS A 113 38.97 20.71 -13.20
N TYR A 114 39.48 20.04 -12.18
CA TYR A 114 40.91 19.91 -11.92
C TYR A 114 41.50 18.58 -12.42
N ASN A 115 40.64 17.65 -12.84
CA ASN A 115 41.07 16.37 -13.34
C ASN A 115 41.64 16.49 -14.77
N SER A 116 42.81 15.90 -14.99
CA SER A 116 43.52 15.96 -16.27
C SER A 116 43.64 14.61 -16.97
N THR A 117 42.90 13.57 -16.57
CA THR A 117 43.05 12.22 -17.17
C THR A 117 41.75 11.60 -17.64
N LEU A 118 40.60 12.03 -17.13
CA LEU A 118 39.31 11.46 -17.47
C LEU A 118 38.95 11.76 -18.94
N GLU A 119 38.72 10.69 -19.72
CA GLU A 119 38.33 10.76 -21.12
C GLU A 119 36.85 10.42 -21.34
N ARG A 120 36.28 9.52 -20.52
CA ARG A 120 34.90 9.02 -20.69
C ARG A 120 34.10 9.18 -19.39
N LEU A 121 32.95 9.83 -19.47
CA LEU A 121 32.03 10.04 -18.36
C LEU A 121 30.62 9.57 -18.72
N ASN A 122 30.09 8.60 -18.00
CA ASN A 122 28.72 8.13 -18.17
C ASN A 122 27.83 8.60 -17.02
N LEU A 123 26.82 9.40 -17.36
CA LEU A 123 25.82 9.99 -16.48
C LEU A 123 24.39 9.52 -16.81
N ALA A 124 24.22 8.52 -17.68
CA ALA A 124 22.92 8.04 -18.14
C ALA A 124 21.98 7.63 -17.00
N ASP A 125 20.67 7.80 -17.21
CA ASP A 125 19.60 7.42 -16.28
C ASP A 125 19.71 8.08 -14.88
N ASN A 126 20.27 9.29 -14.81
CA ASN A 126 20.20 10.17 -13.64
C ASN A 126 19.19 11.30 -13.89
N PRO A 127 18.46 11.82 -12.88
CA PRO A 127 17.50 12.91 -13.05
C PRO A 127 18.21 14.25 -13.32
N LEU A 128 18.80 14.39 -14.51
CA LEU A 128 19.50 15.59 -14.95
C LEU A 128 18.51 16.53 -15.64
N THR A 129 18.30 17.71 -15.04
CA THR A 129 17.57 18.81 -15.68
C THR A 129 18.37 19.40 -16.85
N SER A 130 17.73 20.19 -17.72
CA SER A 130 18.43 20.94 -18.79
C SER A 130 19.56 21.81 -18.23
N ARG A 131 19.35 22.40 -17.05
CA ARG A 131 20.37 23.16 -16.30
C ARG A 131 21.55 22.30 -15.83
N GLY A 132 21.27 21.09 -15.35
CA GLY A 132 22.31 20.12 -14.99
C GLY A 132 23.18 19.72 -16.19
N THR A 133 22.54 19.43 -17.32
CA THR A 133 23.22 19.09 -18.58
C THR A 133 24.09 20.26 -19.08
N LEU A 134 23.59 21.49 -18.98
CA LEU A 134 24.33 22.70 -19.35
C LEU A 134 25.58 22.90 -18.48
N LEU A 135 25.47 22.69 -17.18
CA LEU A 135 26.61 22.79 -16.25
C LEU A 135 27.69 21.75 -16.56
N VAL A 136 27.29 20.52 -16.89
CA VAL A 136 28.22 19.46 -17.32
C VAL A 136 28.98 19.92 -18.57
N LEU A 137 28.28 20.41 -19.59
CA LEU A 137 28.90 20.91 -20.83
C LEU A 137 29.84 22.11 -20.59
N GLN A 138 29.45 23.08 -19.74
CA GLN A 138 30.30 24.22 -19.38
C GLN A 138 31.58 23.83 -18.64
N VAL A 139 31.54 22.74 -17.87
CA VAL A 139 32.72 22.22 -17.18
C VAL A 139 33.59 21.43 -18.16
N ILE A 140 33.00 20.62 -19.03
CA ILE A 140 33.71 19.87 -20.07
C ILE A 140 34.43 20.79 -21.05
N GLU A 141 33.82 21.92 -21.40
CA GLU A 141 34.45 22.98 -22.22
C GLU A 141 35.80 23.42 -21.63
N LYS A 142 35.92 23.43 -20.30
CA LYS A 142 37.15 23.79 -19.58
C LYS A 142 38.09 22.60 -19.32
N CYS A 143 37.60 21.37 -19.49
CA CYS A 143 38.38 20.15 -19.29
C CYS A 143 39.12 19.78 -20.59
N SER A 144 40.44 19.65 -20.54
CA SER A 144 41.24 19.36 -21.74
C SER A 144 41.04 17.95 -22.31
N ASN A 145 40.67 16.95 -21.49
CA ASN A 145 40.81 15.54 -21.87
C ASN A 145 39.51 14.71 -22.03
N VAL A 146 38.36 15.18 -21.54
CA VAL A 146 37.07 14.47 -21.72
C VAL A 146 36.65 14.43 -23.19
N LYS A 147 36.55 13.23 -23.79
CA LYS A 147 36.19 12.98 -25.19
C LYS A 147 34.80 12.38 -25.36
N ASN A 148 34.27 11.66 -24.37
CA ASN A 148 32.97 11.02 -24.47
C ASN A 148 32.14 11.29 -23.24
N VAL A 149 30.90 11.74 -23.45
CA VAL A 149 29.92 11.94 -22.37
C VAL A 149 28.60 11.30 -22.74
N ASP A 150 28.06 10.50 -21.83
CA ASP A 150 26.79 9.80 -22.04
C ASP A 150 25.73 10.34 -21.09
N PHE A 151 24.70 10.98 -21.67
CA PHE A 151 23.49 11.42 -20.98
C PHE A 151 22.31 10.45 -21.23
N GLY A 152 22.51 9.30 -21.87
CA GLY A 152 21.47 8.31 -22.11
C GLY A 152 20.31 8.83 -22.99
N MET A 153 19.08 8.45 -22.64
CA MET A 153 17.87 8.80 -23.40
C MET A 153 17.26 10.17 -23.03
N HIS A 154 17.97 11.01 -22.26
CA HIS A 154 17.45 12.32 -21.85
C HIS A 154 17.18 13.23 -23.07
N PRO A 155 16.00 13.87 -23.14
CA PRO A 155 15.69 14.84 -24.19
C PRO A 155 16.61 16.06 -24.02
N VAL A 156 17.24 16.50 -25.10
CA VAL A 156 18.15 17.66 -25.09
C VAL A 156 17.52 18.80 -25.89
N GLU A 157 17.50 19.97 -25.27
CA GLU A 157 17.03 21.22 -25.87
C GLU A 157 17.94 21.72 -27.00
N GLU A 158 17.37 22.44 -27.97
CA GLU A 158 18.09 22.94 -29.16
C GLU A 158 19.18 23.96 -28.80
N GLU A 159 19.03 24.70 -27.69
CA GLU A 159 20.04 25.64 -27.15
C GLU A 159 21.26 24.90 -26.57
N LEU A 160 21.03 23.73 -25.96
CA LEU A 160 22.07 22.82 -25.52
C LEU A 160 22.79 22.16 -26.71
N LEU A 161 22.07 21.90 -27.82
CA LEU A 161 22.67 21.40 -29.07
C LEU A 161 23.56 22.44 -29.74
N ASP A 162 23.18 23.72 -29.72
CA ASP A 162 24.00 24.80 -30.26
C ASP A 162 25.30 24.96 -29.45
N LYS A 163 25.21 24.93 -28.11
CA LYS A 163 26.41 24.94 -27.27
C LYS A 163 27.27 23.67 -27.41
N LEU A 164 26.64 22.52 -27.62
CA LEU A 164 27.35 21.27 -27.93
C LEU A 164 28.12 21.39 -29.25
N ARG A 165 27.52 22.00 -30.29
CA ARG A 165 28.19 22.27 -31.58
C ARG A 165 29.38 23.21 -31.41
N GLU A 166 29.22 24.30 -30.65
CA GLU A 166 30.32 25.22 -30.32
C GLU A 166 31.49 24.49 -29.65
N ILE A 167 31.21 23.60 -28.68
CA ILE A 167 32.25 22.81 -28.02
C ILE A 167 32.87 21.78 -28.99
N GLN A 168 32.06 21.16 -29.86
CA GLN A 168 32.51 20.19 -30.86
C GLN A 168 33.39 20.81 -31.96
N GLU A 169 33.23 22.10 -32.24
CA GLU A 169 34.13 22.87 -33.13
C GLU A 169 35.49 23.12 -32.47
N ILE A 170 35.53 23.28 -31.15
CA ILE A 170 36.76 23.54 -30.38
C ILE A 170 37.49 22.25 -30.01
N LYS A 171 36.76 21.16 -29.79
CA LYS A 171 37.30 19.88 -29.29
C LYS A 171 36.50 18.68 -29.81
N PRO A 172 37.16 17.57 -30.18
CA PRO A 172 36.45 16.33 -30.53
C PRO A 172 35.74 15.73 -29.30
N LEU A 173 34.45 16.05 -29.15
CA LEU A 173 33.58 15.57 -28.08
C LEU A 173 32.42 14.76 -28.65
N THR A 174 32.32 13.49 -28.26
CA THR A 174 31.20 12.61 -28.58
C THR A 174 30.20 12.64 -27.43
N VAL A 175 28.97 13.06 -27.70
CA VAL A 175 27.90 13.06 -26.69
C VAL A 175 26.79 12.11 -27.11
N LEU A 176 26.45 11.17 -26.23
CA LEU A 176 25.28 10.31 -26.38
C LEU A 176 24.10 10.96 -25.64
N HIS A 177 23.01 11.19 -26.37
CA HIS A 177 21.79 11.82 -25.85
C HIS A 177 20.54 11.34 -26.61
N GLY A 178 19.35 11.57 -26.05
CA GLY A 178 18.07 11.17 -26.66
C GLY A 178 17.74 11.92 -27.97
N LYS A 179 17.02 11.25 -28.89
CA LYS A 179 16.65 11.78 -30.22
C LYS A 179 15.52 12.82 -30.21
N VAL A 180 14.92 13.14 -29.07
CA VAL A 180 13.86 14.15 -28.98
C VAL A 180 14.51 15.53 -28.83
N HIS A 181 14.64 16.25 -29.95
CA HIS A 181 15.16 17.62 -29.96
C HIS A 181 14.02 18.57 -29.58
N LEU A 182 14.06 19.11 -28.37
CA LEU A 182 13.13 20.15 -27.95
C LEU A 182 13.57 21.45 -28.64
N LYS A 183 12.83 21.89 -29.67
CA LYS A 183 13.09 23.19 -30.31
C LYS A 183 12.96 24.31 -29.29
N THR A 184 14.05 24.94 -28.91
CA THR A 184 14.08 26.06 -27.94
C THR A 184 13.89 27.43 -28.58
N LYS A 185 13.83 27.54 -29.91
CA LYS A 185 13.28 28.75 -30.52
C LYS A 185 11.77 28.67 -30.53
N ILE A 186 11.15 29.43 -29.62
CA ILE A 186 9.90 30.12 -29.93
C ILE A 186 10.23 31.07 -31.07
N GLY A 187 10.22 30.53 -32.29
CA GLY A 187 9.94 31.35 -33.44
C GLY A 187 8.47 31.72 -33.34
N ASP A 188 8.18 33.02 -33.43
CA ASP A 188 6.89 33.57 -33.83
C ASP A 188 6.53 33.12 -35.27
N GLY A 189 6.55 31.80 -35.51
CA GLY A 189 6.51 31.20 -36.84
C GLY A 189 5.16 30.61 -37.22
N ASP A 190 4.25 30.42 -36.25
CA ASP A 190 2.87 30.04 -36.55
C ASP A 190 1.89 30.66 -35.52
N PRO A 191 1.27 31.81 -35.83
CA PRO A 191 0.30 32.46 -34.94
C PRO A 191 -0.96 31.62 -34.68
N THR A 192 -1.12 30.46 -35.33
CA THR A 192 -2.24 29.53 -35.12
C THR A 192 -2.06 28.58 -33.92
N MET A 193 -0.88 28.55 -33.27
CA MET A 193 -0.61 27.61 -32.17
C MET A 193 -0.77 28.17 -30.75
N TYR A 194 -0.85 29.49 -30.57
CA TYR A 194 -0.86 30.15 -29.27
C TYR A 194 -2.19 30.87 -29.01
N LEU A 195 -2.66 30.84 -27.77
CA LEU A 195 -3.88 31.56 -27.38
C LEU A 195 -3.53 32.94 -26.84
N SER A 196 -4.29 33.96 -27.26
CA SER A 196 -4.23 35.30 -26.69
C SER A 196 -5.20 35.42 -25.51
N GLY A 197 -4.72 35.84 -24.35
CA GLY A 197 -5.54 35.93 -23.15
C GLY A 197 -4.73 35.98 -21.85
N ASP A 198 -5.44 35.99 -20.71
CA ASP A 198 -4.80 35.91 -19.40
C ASP A 198 -4.10 34.54 -19.24
N PRO A 199 -2.78 34.50 -19.03
CA PRO A 199 -2.02 33.25 -18.93
C PRO A 199 -2.49 32.33 -17.79
N ILE A 200 -2.98 32.91 -16.69
CA ILE A 200 -3.55 32.17 -15.55
C ILE A 200 -4.80 31.42 -15.99
N CYS A 201 -5.66 32.11 -16.76
CA CYS A 201 -6.89 31.50 -17.28
C CYS A 201 -6.57 30.38 -18.27
N ILE A 202 -5.59 30.57 -19.16
CA ILE A 202 -5.18 29.55 -20.13
C ILE A 202 -4.68 28.28 -19.41
N LEU A 203 -3.82 28.42 -18.40
CA LEU A 203 -3.29 27.30 -17.62
C LEU A 203 -4.40 26.49 -16.93
N PHE A 204 -5.27 27.16 -16.17
CA PHE A 204 -6.29 26.46 -15.39
C PHE A 204 -7.47 25.97 -16.24
N GLU A 205 -7.85 26.66 -17.31
CA GLU A 205 -8.85 26.15 -18.26
C GLU A 205 -8.32 24.97 -19.06
N PHE A 206 -7.02 24.95 -19.41
CA PHE A 206 -6.38 23.80 -20.04
C PHE A 206 -6.43 22.58 -19.12
N ALA A 207 -6.03 22.74 -17.85
CA ALA A 207 -6.09 21.67 -16.85
C ALA A 207 -7.54 21.18 -16.64
N ARG A 208 -8.51 22.11 -16.64
CA ARG A 208 -9.94 21.80 -16.52
C ARG A 208 -10.48 20.99 -17.70
N ILE A 209 -10.17 21.36 -18.94
CA ILE A 209 -10.62 20.65 -20.15
C ILE A 209 -9.95 19.27 -20.27
N LYS A 210 -8.71 19.14 -19.79
CA LYS A 210 -7.97 17.86 -19.78
C LYS A 210 -8.27 16.98 -18.57
N GLU A 211 -9.11 17.45 -17.64
CA GLU A 211 -9.44 16.77 -16.38
C GLU A 211 -8.19 16.43 -15.55
N ILE A 212 -7.16 17.28 -15.60
CA ILE A 212 -5.89 17.11 -14.85
C ILE A 212 -6.02 17.83 -13.50
N PRO A 213 -5.94 17.10 -12.36
CA PRO A 213 -5.89 17.74 -11.05
C PRO A 213 -4.65 18.64 -10.92
N ILE A 214 -4.79 19.79 -10.26
CA ILE A 214 -3.67 20.74 -10.13
C ILE A 214 -2.48 20.15 -9.37
N LEU A 215 -2.75 19.24 -8.43
CA LEU A 215 -1.72 18.49 -7.71
C LEU A 215 -0.92 17.59 -8.65
N ASP A 216 -1.58 16.95 -9.62
CA ASP A 216 -0.90 16.11 -10.59
C ASP A 216 -0.11 16.97 -11.61
N LEU A 217 -0.57 18.19 -11.90
CA LEU A 217 0.21 19.17 -12.67
C LEU A 217 1.43 19.68 -11.90
N PHE A 218 1.28 19.95 -10.60
CA PHE A 218 2.37 20.37 -9.72
C PHE A 218 3.43 19.28 -9.59
N ILE A 219 3.03 18.04 -9.29
CA ILE A 219 3.93 16.88 -9.23
C ILE A 219 4.60 16.62 -10.59
N ALA A 220 3.89 16.79 -11.70
CA ALA A 220 4.48 16.63 -13.02
C ALA A 220 5.51 17.72 -13.37
N PHE A 221 5.48 18.86 -12.69
CA PHE A 221 6.42 19.95 -12.89
C PHE A 221 7.58 19.87 -11.87
N ASP A 222 7.36 19.24 -10.71
CA ASP A 222 8.34 19.05 -9.64
C ASP A 222 9.28 17.90 -10.01
N THR A 223 10.32 18.21 -10.77
CA THR A 223 11.22 17.20 -11.34
C THR A 223 12.26 16.71 -10.36
N ASP A 224 12.49 17.44 -9.27
CA ASP A 224 13.50 17.15 -8.25
C ASP A 224 12.91 16.73 -6.89
N ASP A 225 11.59 16.52 -6.82
CA ASP A 225 10.82 16.17 -5.61
C ASP A 225 11.08 17.15 -4.44
N SER A 226 11.41 18.41 -4.73
CA SER A 226 11.67 19.44 -3.70
C SER A 226 10.40 19.92 -3.00
N HIS A 227 9.21 19.54 -3.50
CA HIS A 227 7.90 20.02 -3.04
C HIS A 227 7.69 21.53 -3.26
N SER A 228 8.48 22.10 -4.16
CA SER A 228 8.48 23.49 -4.63
C SER A 228 8.82 23.50 -6.12
N LEU A 229 8.25 24.40 -6.90
CA LEU A 229 8.58 24.53 -8.33
C LEU A 229 9.50 25.71 -8.54
N SER A 230 10.75 25.47 -8.92
CA SER A 230 11.58 26.55 -9.43
C SER A 230 10.97 27.13 -10.71
N TRP A 231 11.33 28.36 -11.05
CA TRP A 231 10.84 29.00 -12.29
C TRP A 231 11.23 28.19 -13.55
N ASP A 232 12.36 27.51 -13.51
CA ASP A 232 12.85 26.68 -14.62
C ASP A 232 11.99 25.41 -14.77
N GLU A 233 11.68 24.73 -13.66
CA GLU A 233 10.80 23.56 -13.61
C GLU A 233 9.37 23.88 -14.03
N PHE A 234 8.86 25.03 -13.60
CA PHE A 234 7.54 25.49 -14.01
C PHE A 234 7.48 25.74 -15.52
N LYS A 235 8.53 26.34 -16.11
CA LYS A 235 8.64 26.57 -17.56
C LYS A 235 8.74 25.26 -18.34
N GLU A 236 9.57 24.34 -17.86
CA GLU A 236 9.77 23.03 -18.48
C GLU A 236 8.48 22.21 -18.44
N GLY A 237 7.79 22.20 -17.31
CA GLY A 237 6.49 21.56 -17.13
C GLY A 237 5.42 22.09 -18.10
N LEU A 238 5.32 23.42 -18.28
CA LEU A 238 4.41 24.03 -19.26
C LEU A 238 4.73 23.60 -20.70
N LEU A 239 6.02 23.49 -21.03
CA LEU A 239 6.51 23.11 -22.36
C LEU A 239 6.25 21.63 -22.66
N ILE A 240 6.56 20.73 -21.71
CA ILE A 240 6.32 19.28 -21.81
C ILE A 240 4.83 19.01 -22.05
N ASN A 241 3.97 19.72 -21.32
CA ASN A 241 2.52 19.58 -21.43
C ASN A 241 1.92 20.32 -22.64
N ARG A 242 2.76 20.98 -23.45
CA ARG A 242 2.39 21.71 -24.67
C ARG A 242 1.25 22.71 -24.46
N ILE A 243 1.30 23.43 -23.34
CA ILE A 243 0.30 24.44 -23.00
C ILE A 243 0.48 25.63 -23.95
N PRO A 244 -0.59 26.15 -24.59
CA PRO A 244 -0.49 27.11 -25.70
C PRO A 244 -0.24 28.56 -25.24
N LEU A 245 0.86 28.77 -24.50
CA LEU A 245 1.31 30.08 -24.00
C LEU A 245 2.53 30.58 -24.79
N ARG A 246 2.66 31.91 -24.91
CA ARG A 246 3.85 32.55 -25.50
C ARG A 246 4.95 32.69 -24.45
N SER A 247 6.23 32.70 -24.85
CA SER A 247 7.37 32.89 -23.93
C SER A 247 7.21 34.10 -23.02
N GLY A 248 6.86 35.26 -23.59
CA GLY A 248 6.70 36.51 -22.83
C GLY A 248 5.56 36.48 -21.82
N ASP A 249 4.57 35.61 -22.01
CA ASP A 249 3.42 35.45 -21.12
C ASP A 249 3.72 34.52 -19.94
N ILE A 250 4.71 33.62 -20.07
CA ILE A 250 5.10 32.66 -19.03
C ILE A 250 5.79 33.36 -17.86
N ASP A 251 6.66 34.34 -18.12
CA ASP A 251 7.31 35.11 -17.04
C ASP A 251 6.29 35.94 -16.25
N HIS A 252 5.24 36.45 -16.92
CA HIS A 252 4.15 37.17 -16.27
C HIS A 252 3.23 36.21 -15.47
N LEU A 253 3.03 34.98 -15.95
CA LEU A 253 2.30 33.94 -15.25
C LEU A 253 3.00 33.56 -13.94
N ILE A 254 4.30 33.28 -14.00
CA ILE A 254 5.11 32.86 -12.85
C ILE A 254 5.09 33.92 -11.76
N ARG A 255 5.34 35.20 -12.11
CA ARG A 255 5.33 36.32 -11.15
C ARG A 255 3.97 36.59 -10.50
N ASN A 256 2.87 36.13 -11.10
CA ASN A 256 1.55 36.28 -10.51
C ASN A 256 1.17 35.10 -9.60
N ILE A 257 1.81 33.94 -9.79
CA ILE A 257 1.60 32.76 -8.94
C ILE A 257 2.53 32.82 -7.73
N ASP A 258 3.80 33.22 -7.91
CA ASP A 258 4.78 33.46 -6.85
C ASP A 258 4.40 34.72 -6.05
N ILE A 259 3.63 34.55 -4.98
CA ILE A 259 3.04 35.64 -4.19
C ILE A 259 4.08 36.22 -3.24
N ASN A 260 4.90 35.36 -2.63
CA ASN A 260 5.90 35.75 -1.64
C ASN A 260 7.22 36.26 -2.29
N ARG A 261 7.39 36.08 -3.61
CA ARG A 261 8.54 36.48 -4.41
C ARG A 261 9.85 35.86 -3.95
N ASP A 262 9.78 34.64 -3.44
CA ASP A 262 10.96 33.89 -3.03
C ASP A 262 11.69 33.21 -4.20
N GLY A 263 11.10 33.25 -5.41
CA GLY A 263 11.68 32.67 -6.62
C GLY A 263 11.30 31.19 -6.83
N GLU A 264 10.43 30.66 -5.99
CA GLU A 264 9.86 29.32 -6.08
C GLU A 264 8.32 29.43 -6.08
N ILE A 265 7.65 28.45 -6.66
CA ILE A 265 6.19 28.34 -6.60
C ILE A 265 5.87 27.12 -5.76
N ASN A 266 5.37 27.32 -4.54
CA ASN A 266 4.92 26.21 -3.72
C ASN A 266 3.47 25.80 -4.06
N PHE A 267 3.06 24.63 -3.58
CA PHE A 267 1.72 24.12 -3.87
C PHE A 267 0.60 25.04 -3.34
N THR A 268 0.85 25.72 -2.21
CA THR A 268 -0.14 26.63 -1.61
C THR A 268 -0.39 27.84 -2.50
N GLU A 269 0.65 28.41 -3.09
CA GLU A 269 0.56 29.53 -4.03
C GLU A 269 -0.18 29.16 -5.31
N LEU A 270 0.12 27.98 -5.87
CA LEU A 270 -0.59 27.46 -7.03
C LEU A 270 -2.08 27.22 -6.73
N VAL A 271 -2.42 26.73 -5.53
CA VAL A 271 -3.81 26.56 -5.07
C VAL A 271 -4.50 27.90 -4.86
N ILE A 272 -3.82 28.92 -4.34
CA ILE A 272 -4.37 30.27 -4.19
C ILE A 272 -4.71 30.86 -5.56
N ALA A 273 -3.80 30.74 -6.53
CA ALA A 273 -4.03 31.16 -7.91
C ALA A 273 -5.24 30.42 -8.53
N GLN A 274 -5.35 29.11 -8.32
CA GLN A 274 -6.49 28.32 -8.80
C GLN A 274 -7.82 28.71 -8.16
N LYS A 275 -7.85 28.93 -6.83
CA LYS A 275 -9.06 29.37 -6.11
C LYS A 275 -9.53 30.74 -6.60
N SER A 276 -8.61 31.66 -6.86
CA SER A 276 -8.91 32.97 -7.43
C SER A 276 -9.54 32.86 -8.82
N HIS A 277 -9.00 31.99 -9.69
CA HIS A 277 -9.58 31.68 -11.00
C HIS A 277 -10.99 31.06 -10.89
N ASN A 278 -11.15 30.03 -10.06
CA ASN A 278 -12.44 29.34 -9.89
C ASN A 278 -13.54 30.26 -9.34
N MET A 279 -13.20 31.20 -8.45
CA MET A 279 -14.16 32.21 -7.97
C MET A 279 -14.60 33.16 -9.10
N LYS A 280 -13.69 33.54 -10.02
CA LYS A 280 -14.05 34.35 -11.20
C LYS A 280 -14.99 33.57 -12.12
N VAL A 281 -14.72 32.29 -12.37
CA VAL A 281 -15.56 31.40 -13.19
C VAL A 281 -16.95 31.24 -12.58
N LYS A 282 -17.03 30.95 -11.27
CA LYS A 282 -18.31 30.78 -10.55
C LYS A 282 -19.19 32.03 -10.64
N LYS A 283 -18.63 33.21 -10.35
CA LYS A 283 -19.33 34.50 -10.47
C LYS A 283 -19.86 34.77 -11.89
N LEU A 284 -19.18 34.28 -12.91
CA LEU A 284 -19.59 34.44 -14.31
C LEU A 284 -20.71 33.45 -14.69
N LEU A 285 -20.67 32.22 -14.17
CA LEU A 285 -21.71 31.22 -14.36
C LEU A 285 -22.99 31.58 -13.60
N ASP A 286 -22.88 32.14 -12.40
CA ASP A 286 -24.02 32.62 -11.59
C ASP A 286 -24.79 33.76 -12.28
N ARG A 287 -24.12 34.53 -13.15
CA ARG A 287 -24.73 35.58 -14.00
C ARG A 287 -25.37 35.03 -15.28
N GLY A 288 -25.31 33.72 -15.49
CA GLY A 288 -25.94 32.99 -16.59
C GLY A 288 -25.00 32.69 -17.78
N PRO A 289 -25.38 31.73 -18.65
CA PRO A 289 -24.50 31.20 -19.71
C PRO A 289 -24.02 32.23 -20.72
N ARG A 290 -24.83 33.26 -21.00
CA ARG A 290 -24.45 34.37 -21.91
C ARG A 290 -23.35 35.25 -21.32
N ALA A 291 -23.33 35.44 -20.00
CA ALA A 291 -22.29 36.22 -19.32
C ALA A 291 -20.94 35.49 -19.34
N PHE A 292 -20.95 34.16 -19.14
CA PHE A 292 -19.77 33.32 -19.29
C PHE A 292 -19.25 33.32 -20.73
N ALA A 293 -20.11 33.06 -21.73
CA ALA A 293 -19.70 33.01 -23.14
C ALA A 293 -19.09 34.32 -23.68
N ASN A 294 -19.58 35.47 -23.19
CA ASN A 294 -19.06 36.79 -23.58
C ASN A 294 -17.81 37.23 -22.80
N SER A 295 -17.47 36.53 -21.71
CA SER A 295 -16.31 36.84 -20.86
C SER A 295 -14.98 36.41 -21.50
N GLN A 296 -13.87 36.99 -21.05
CA GLN A 296 -12.53 36.57 -21.47
C GLN A 296 -12.27 35.09 -21.15
N VAL A 297 -12.75 34.60 -20.01
CA VAL A 297 -12.60 33.19 -19.59
C VAL A 297 -13.39 32.25 -20.50
N GLY A 298 -14.63 32.60 -20.83
CA GLY A 298 -15.45 31.81 -21.76
C GLY A 298 -14.85 31.76 -23.16
N LYS A 299 -14.33 32.88 -23.68
CA LYS A 299 -13.63 32.92 -24.98
C LYS A 299 -12.41 32.00 -25.01
N ILE A 300 -11.56 32.05 -23.97
CA ILE A 300 -10.40 31.15 -23.82
C ILE A 300 -10.83 29.69 -23.76
N HIS A 301 -11.90 29.39 -23.00
CA HIS A 301 -12.44 28.04 -22.87
C HIS A 301 -12.92 27.47 -24.22
N PHE A 302 -13.63 28.25 -25.03
CA PHE A 302 -14.08 27.84 -26.36
C PHE A 302 -12.91 27.66 -27.35
N GLU A 303 -11.92 28.56 -27.32
CA GLU A 303 -10.74 28.47 -28.17
C GLU A 303 -9.86 27.26 -27.84
N LEU A 304 -9.73 26.91 -26.55
CA LEU A 304 -9.04 25.67 -26.13
C LEU A 304 -9.75 24.41 -26.63
N HIS A 305 -11.09 24.34 -26.54
CA HIS A 305 -11.87 23.23 -27.08
C HIS A 305 -11.66 23.06 -28.59
N LYS A 306 -11.65 24.16 -29.35
CA LYS A 306 -11.36 24.15 -30.78
C LYS A 306 -9.93 23.72 -31.09
N TRP A 307 -8.96 24.20 -30.32
CA TRP A 307 -7.54 23.84 -30.44
C TRP A 307 -7.29 22.33 -30.22
N PHE A 308 -7.99 21.72 -29.26
CA PHE A 308 -7.91 20.27 -29.07
C PHE A 308 -8.54 19.49 -30.24
N HIS A 309 -9.63 19.99 -30.81
CA HIS A 309 -10.32 19.31 -31.91
C HIS A 309 -9.50 19.34 -33.22
N ASP A 310 -8.89 20.49 -33.56
CA ASP A 310 -8.06 20.64 -34.76
C ASP A 310 -6.79 19.75 -34.74
N LYS A 311 -6.24 19.47 -33.55
CA LYS A 311 -5.10 18.55 -33.40
C LYS A 311 -5.47 17.07 -33.56
N GLU A 312 -6.70 16.67 -33.23
CA GLU A 312 -7.17 15.30 -33.49
C GLU A 312 -7.42 15.07 -34.98
N VAL A 313 -7.98 16.05 -35.69
CA VAL A 313 -8.21 15.98 -37.14
C VAL A 313 -6.90 15.87 -37.92
N ARG A 314 -5.83 16.58 -37.50
CA ARG A 314 -4.49 16.47 -38.13
C ARG A 314 -3.77 15.14 -37.91
N LYS A 315 -4.13 14.35 -36.89
CA LYS A 315 -3.62 12.98 -36.70
C LYS A 315 -4.30 11.95 -37.63
N SER A 316 -5.44 12.31 -38.23
CA SER A 316 -6.28 11.40 -39.03
C SER A 316 -6.07 11.47 -40.56
N SER A 317 -5.31 12.44 -41.08
CA SER A 317 -5.12 12.66 -42.52
C SER A 317 -3.77 12.12 -43.02
N ARG A 318 -3.76 10.95 -43.68
CA ARG A 318 -2.68 10.48 -44.56
C ARG A 318 -2.97 10.91 -46.01
N PRO A 319 -1.95 11.28 -46.82
CA PRO A 319 -2.16 11.58 -48.25
C PRO A 319 -2.32 10.29 -49.08
N PRO A 320 -2.98 10.34 -50.25
CA PRO A 320 -3.24 9.16 -51.07
C PRO A 320 -2.00 8.77 -51.89
N PRO A 321 -1.74 7.48 -52.15
CA PRO A 321 -0.73 7.07 -53.11
C PRO A 321 -1.28 7.15 -54.54
N SER A 322 -0.41 7.61 -55.42
CA SER A 322 -0.56 7.75 -56.87
C SER A 322 -0.86 6.43 -57.58
N ARG A 323 -1.73 6.51 -58.59
CA ARG A 323 -1.91 5.50 -59.64
C ARG A 323 -0.66 5.43 -60.51
N ASP A 324 -0.14 4.22 -60.70
CA ASP A 324 0.20 3.73 -62.03
C ASP A 324 0.13 2.19 -62.05
N GLY A 325 -0.43 1.67 -63.14
CA GLY A 325 -0.99 0.33 -63.23
C GLY A 325 -0.04 -0.75 -63.73
N GLY A 326 -0.51 -1.99 -63.63
CA GLY A 326 0.20 -3.15 -64.17
C GLY A 326 -0.46 -4.46 -63.75
N ILE A 327 -1.33 -4.96 -64.62
CA ILE A 327 -2.23 -6.11 -64.49
C ILE A 327 -1.42 -7.43 -64.42
N HIS A 328 -1.79 -8.38 -63.55
CA HIS A 328 -2.22 -9.75 -63.92
C HIS A 328 -2.28 -10.76 -62.74
N THR A 329 -3.51 -11.27 -62.53
CA THR A 329 -3.92 -12.65 -62.17
C THR A 329 -3.49 -13.30 -60.84
N ASN A 330 -4.49 -13.42 -59.96
CA ASN A 330 -4.78 -14.52 -59.01
C ASN A 330 -4.72 -15.92 -59.70
N PRO A 331 -4.79 -17.10 -59.02
CA PRO A 331 -4.92 -17.37 -57.57
C PRO A 331 -4.10 -18.60 -57.04
N THR A 332 -3.96 -18.75 -55.72
CA THR A 332 -4.48 -19.93 -54.95
C THR A 332 -3.91 -20.02 -53.53
N VAL A 333 -4.83 -20.23 -52.60
CA VAL A 333 -4.65 -20.62 -51.21
C VAL A 333 -4.77 -22.14 -51.13
N LEU A 334 -4.03 -22.75 -50.17
CA LEU A 334 -4.09 -24.13 -49.63
C LEU A 334 -3.35 -25.27 -50.39
N ALA A 335 -2.22 -25.71 -49.80
CA ALA A 335 -2.02 -27.03 -49.15
C ALA A 335 -0.65 -27.71 -49.40
N ALA A 336 -0.07 -28.25 -48.32
CA ALA A 336 1.01 -29.26 -48.20
C ALA A 336 2.43 -28.79 -48.62
N LYS A 337 3.56 -29.18 -48.02
CA LYS A 337 4.02 -30.05 -46.91
C LYS A 337 5.51 -29.65 -46.74
N TYR A 338 6.12 -29.64 -45.56
CA TYR A 338 7.08 -30.70 -45.19
C TYR A 338 7.23 -30.75 -43.65
N ARG A 339 6.58 -31.74 -43.05
CA ARG A 339 7.06 -32.50 -41.88
C ARG A 339 7.45 -33.89 -42.40
N HIS A 340 8.72 -34.22 -42.28
CA HIS A 340 9.25 -35.54 -41.90
C HIS A 340 10.63 -35.25 -41.31
N SER A 341 10.83 -35.48 -40.02
CA SER A 341 11.50 -36.71 -39.59
C SER A 341 10.80 -37.37 -38.41
N SER A 342 10.20 -38.52 -38.69
CA SER A 342 10.21 -39.72 -37.84
C SER A 342 9.31 -40.75 -38.52
N THR A 343 9.95 -41.77 -39.07
CA THR A 343 9.36 -42.84 -39.87
C THR A 343 8.68 -43.86 -38.98
N SER A 344 7.55 -44.36 -39.49
CA SER A 344 6.69 -45.36 -38.87
C SER A 344 7.22 -46.79 -39.11
N SER A 345 6.83 -47.65 -38.18
CA SER A 345 6.94 -49.10 -38.16
C SER A 345 6.49 -49.81 -39.45
N THR A 346 7.21 -50.87 -39.81
CA THR A 346 6.66 -52.01 -40.56
C THR A 346 6.80 -53.26 -39.69
N LYS A 347 5.72 -54.04 -39.61
CA LYS A 347 5.65 -55.32 -38.90
C LYS A 347 6.69 -56.30 -39.45
N LEU A 348 7.58 -56.78 -38.57
CA LEU A 348 8.21 -58.09 -38.69
C LEU A 348 8.12 -58.76 -37.32
N HIS A 349 7.58 -59.97 -37.33
CA HIS A 349 7.44 -60.87 -36.20
C HIS A 349 8.84 -61.24 -35.67
N MET A 350 9.28 -60.60 -34.58
CA MET A 350 10.28 -61.16 -33.67
C MET A 350 9.94 -60.74 -32.24
N GLN A 351 9.90 -61.73 -31.35
CA GLN A 351 9.57 -61.59 -29.93
C GLN A 351 10.41 -60.48 -29.28
N ASN A 352 9.75 -59.55 -28.58
CA ASN A 352 10.34 -58.29 -28.09
C ASN A 352 10.89 -58.45 -26.65
N PRO A 353 12.21 -58.31 -26.40
CA PRO A 353 12.77 -58.17 -25.04
C PRO A 353 12.66 -56.73 -24.48
N THR A 354 12.14 -55.78 -25.25
CA THR A 354 12.27 -54.33 -25.01
C THR A 354 11.19 -53.70 -24.12
N LYS A 355 10.09 -54.40 -23.81
CA LYS A 355 9.08 -53.92 -22.85
C LYS A 355 9.60 -54.00 -21.40
N VAL A 356 10.31 -55.07 -21.07
CA VAL A 356 10.86 -55.30 -19.73
C VAL A 356 11.99 -54.31 -19.41
N VAL A 357 12.83 -53.98 -20.39
CA VAL A 357 13.94 -53.03 -20.20
C VAL A 357 13.45 -51.58 -20.03
N ARG A 358 12.40 -51.16 -20.75
CA ARG A 358 11.80 -49.82 -20.57
C ARG A 358 11.05 -49.69 -19.24
N GLN A 359 10.31 -50.71 -18.81
CA GLN A 359 9.70 -50.72 -17.48
C GLN A 359 10.75 -50.67 -16.36
N LYS A 360 11.78 -51.53 -16.44
CA LYS A 360 12.87 -51.51 -15.47
C LYS A 360 13.62 -50.18 -15.41
N ARG A 361 13.76 -49.47 -16.53
CA ARG A 361 14.43 -48.16 -16.56
C ARG A 361 13.60 -47.05 -15.91
N VAL A 362 12.28 -47.03 -16.15
CA VAL A 362 11.37 -46.08 -15.47
C VAL A 362 11.26 -46.40 -13.97
N GLU A 363 11.22 -47.67 -13.60
CA GLU A 363 11.27 -48.10 -12.20
C GLU A 363 12.59 -47.70 -11.53
N LEU A 364 13.72 -47.84 -12.22
CA LEU A 364 15.02 -47.40 -11.73
C LEU A 364 15.08 -45.87 -11.58
N ASP A 365 14.55 -45.11 -12.53
CA ASP A 365 14.52 -43.64 -12.47
C ASP A 365 13.62 -43.15 -11.32
N ILE A 366 12.47 -43.80 -11.09
CA ILE A 366 11.59 -43.53 -9.93
C ILE A 366 12.30 -43.91 -8.62
N GLN A 367 13.01 -45.03 -8.60
CA GLN A 367 13.77 -45.46 -7.43
C GLN A 367 14.91 -44.49 -7.11
N VAL A 368 15.65 -44.03 -8.12
CA VAL A 368 16.70 -43.01 -7.99
C VAL A 368 16.11 -41.70 -7.49
N GLN A 369 14.96 -41.28 -8.00
CA GLN A 369 14.27 -40.07 -7.54
C GLN A 369 13.86 -40.19 -6.06
N LYS A 370 13.31 -41.35 -5.66
CA LYS A 370 12.96 -41.62 -4.25
C LYS A 370 14.17 -41.64 -3.34
N GLU A 371 15.27 -42.27 -3.76
CA GLU A 371 16.53 -42.26 -3.00
C GLU A 371 17.12 -40.86 -2.90
N MET A 372 17.04 -40.05 -3.97
CA MET A 372 17.46 -38.65 -3.95
C MET A 372 16.61 -37.79 -3.01
N GLU A 373 15.29 -37.97 -3.00
CA GLU A 373 14.38 -37.29 -2.08
C GLU A 373 14.64 -37.70 -0.62
N LYS A 374 14.89 -39.00 -0.39
CA LYS A 374 15.27 -39.53 0.92
C LYS A 374 16.60 -38.94 1.40
N MET A 375 17.64 -38.92 0.57
CA MET A 375 18.93 -38.30 0.91
C MET A 375 18.78 -36.80 1.21
N LYS A 376 17.93 -36.07 0.48
CA LYS A 376 17.66 -34.66 0.76
C LYS A 376 16.95 -34.47 2.11
N ALA A 377 15.97 -35.32 2.42
CA ALA A 377 15.26 -35.29 3.69
C ALA A 377 16.20 -35.61 4.87
N GLU A 378 17.04 -36.64 4.73
CA GLU A 378 18.07 -37.00 5.73
C GLU A 378 19.09 -35.86 5.93
N GLU A 379 19.49 -35.15 4.86
CA GLU A 379 20.39 -33.99 4.97
C GLU A 379 19.71 -32.80 5.67
N GLU A 380 18.43 -32.54 5.38
CA GLU A 380 17.65 -31.49 6.05
C GLU A 380 17.47 -31.79 7.55
N GLU A 381 17.16 -33.04 7.89
CA GLU A 381 17.03 -33.49 9.27
C GLU A 381 18.37 -33.38 10.02
N ARG A 382 19.49 -33.74 9.38
CA ARG A 382 20.83 -33.55 9.95
C ARG A 382 21.11 -32.07 10.23
N LYS A 383 20.81 -31.17 9.29
CA LYS A 383 21.00 -29.72 9.47
C LYS A 383 20.15 -29.17 10.62
N LYS A 384 18.88 -29.59 10.72
CA LYS A 384 17.99 -29.22 11.83
C LYS A 384 18.52 -29.71 13.18
N ARG A 385 19.06 -30.93 13.24
CA ARG A 385 19.69 -31.47 14.44
C ARG A 385 20.95 -30.68 14.85
N GLU A 386 21.84 -30.39 13.91
CA GLU A 386 23.04 -29.56 14.16
C GLU A 386 22.67 -28.15 14.66
N GLN A 387 21.64 -27.53 14.07
CA GLN A 387 21.13 -26.23 14.49
C GLN A 387 20.51 -26.27 15.88
N ARG A 388 19.76 -27.33 16.20
CA ARG A 388 19.19 -27.55 17.54
C ARG A 388 20.29 -27.69 18.58
N GLU A 389 21.28 -28.54 18.35
CA GLU A 389 22.42 -28.72 19.26
C GLU A 389 23.16 -27.39 19.51
N GLU A 390 23.31 -26.55 18.47
CA GLU A 390 23.91 -25.21 18.62
C GLU A 390 23.04 -24.26 19.47
N ILE A 391 21.72 -24.28 19.28
CA ILE A 391 20.79 -23.49 20.09
C ILE A 391 20.82 -23.95 21.55
N GLU A 392 20.81 -25.26 21.79
CA GLU A 392 20.86 -25.85 23.14
C GLU A 392 22.15 -25.44 23.87
N ARG A 393 23.31 -25.50 23.19
CA ARG A 393 24.59 -24.98 23.73
C ARG A 393 24.50 -23.50 24.08
N ARG A 394 23.87 -22.68 23.22
CA ARG A 394 23.71 -21.25 23.48
C ARG A 394 22.75 -20.96 24.63
N MET A 395 21.75 -21.82 24.85
CA MET A 395 20.81 -21.70 25.96
C MET A 395 21.34 -22.27 27.29
N GLN A 396 22.47 -22.98 27.27
CA GLN A 396 23.08 -23.65 28.44
C GLN A 396 22.18 -24.73 29.02
N ILE A 397 21.64 -25.61 28.17
CA ILE A 397 20.83 -26.75 28.60
C ILE A 397 21.78 -27.89 29.01
N GLU A 398 21.64 -28.41 30.23
CA GLU A 398 22.36 -29.60 30.71
C GLU A 398 21.71 -30.89 30.17
N ASP A 399 22.51 -31.93 29.93
CA ASP A 399 22.01 -33.24 29.46
C ASP A 399 21.28 -33.95 30.61
N ILE A 400 19.96 -33.82 30.65
CA ILE A 400 19.11 -34.65 31.51
C ILE A 400 19.00 -36.03 30.85
N GLU A 401 19.51 -37.07 31.51
CA GLU A 401 19.33 -38.46 31.07
C GLU A 401 17.84 -38.84 31.11
N ASP A 402 17.35 -39.44 30.02
CA ASP A 402 16.06 -40.13 30.00
C ASP A 402 16.15 -41.34 30.93
N VAL A 403 15.79 -41.14 32.20
CA VAL A 403 15.62 -42.25 33.14
C VAL A 403 14.35 -43.00 32.73
N ASP A 404 14.51 -44.07 31.96
CA ASP A 404 13.47 -45.08 31.75
C ASP A 404 13.15 -45.69 33.13
N TYR A 405 12.04 -45.27 33.72
CA TYR A 405 11.52 -45.92 34.92
C TYR A 405 10.99 -47.29 34.49
N ASP A 406 11.78 -48.34 34.72
CA ASP A 406 11.31 -49.71 34.66
C ASP A 406 10.05 -49.84 35.54
N GLU A 407 8.95 -50.37 34.99
CA GLU A 407 7.62 -50.44 35.64
C GLU A 407 7.58 -51.31 36.93
N ASP A 408 8.69 -51.89 37.34
CA ASP A 408 8.80 -52.82 38.46
C ASP A 408 9.85 -52.36 39.50
N ASP A 409 9.51 -51.38 40.36
CA ASP A 409 9.86 -51.46 41.78
C ASP A 409 9.23 -50.36 42.67
N SER A 410 8.28 -50.81 43.50
CA SER A 410 7.95 -50.35 44.85
C SER A 410 7.18 -49.02 45.09
N PRO A 411 6.19 -49.01 46.01
CA PRO A 411 5.27 -47.90 46.23
C PRO A 411 5.78 -46.93 47.32
N PHE A 412 6.10 -45.69 46.94
CA PHE A 412 6.28 -44.59 47.89
C PHE A 412 5.57 -43.32 47.38
N GLU A 413 4.53 -42.94 48.12
CA GLU A 413 3.92 -41.62 48.32
C GLU A 413 3.88 -40.60 47.15
N ASP A 414 2.70 -40.46 46.52
CA ASP A 414 2.12 -39.24 45.89
C ASP A 414 3.07 -38.19 45.27
N GLU A 415 4.16 -38.60 44.61
CA GLU A 415 5.00 -37.70 43.81
C GLU A 415 4.36 -37.54 42.42
N VAL A 416 3.89 -36.32 42.10
CA VAL A 416 3.30 -36.01 40.79
C VAL A 416 4.33 -36.28 39.70
N LEU A 417 4.17 -37.38 38.96
CA LEU A 417 5.08 -37.78 37.90
C LEU A 417 5.00 -36.77 36.73
N TYR A 418 6.00 -35.90 36.61
CA TYR A 418 6.10 -34.92 35.53
C TYR A 418 6.70 -35.54 34.26
N ASP A 419 6.12 -35.21 33.10
CA ASP A 419 6.66 -35.55 31.78
C ASP A 419 8.06 -34.95 31.57
N PHE A 420 8.86 -35.52 30.65
CA PHE A 420 10.25 -35.08 30.38
C PHE A 420 10.34 -33.56 30.12
N CYS A 421 9.45 -33.01 29.29
CA CYS A 421 9.44 -31.57 29.00
C CYS A 421 9.05 -30.72 30.21
N GLN A 422 8.21 -31.25 31.10
CA GLN A 422 7.84 -30.58 32.36
C GLN A 422 9.01 -30.58 33.34
N ARG A 423 9.79 -31.67 33.42
CA ARG A 423 11.02 -31.73 34.23
C ARG A 423 12.06 -30.74 33.74
N LEU A 424 12.31 -30.69 32.43
CA LEU A 424 13.19 -29.69 31.78
C LEU A 424 12.77 -28.25 32.13
N TYR A 425 11.48 -27.95 32.07
CA TYR A 425 10.98 -26.63 32.46
C TYR A 425 11.26 -26.32 33.93
N MET A 426 10.99 -27.26 34.83
CA MET A 426 11.20 -27.09 36.26
C MET A 426 12.68 -26.87 36.61
N GLU A 427 13.59 -27.56 35.93
CA GLU A 427 15.03 -27.38 36.09
C GLU A 427 15.51 -26.04 35.54
N ALA A 428 15.09 -25.67 34.33
CA ALA A 428 15.37 -24.35 33.76
C ALA A 428 14.85 -23.21 34.65
N CYS A 429 13.70 -23.40 35.33
CA CYS A 429 13.20 -22.43 36.30
C CYS A 429 14.10 -22.31 37.54
N LYS A 430 14.64 -23.43 38.05
CA LYS A 430 15.59 -23.44 39.17
C LYS A 430 16.88 -22.72 38.79
N ASP A 431 17.46 -23.04 37.62
CA ASP A 431 18.73 -22.47 37.17
C ASP A 431 18.64 -20.96 36.91
N LEU A 432 17.52 -20.52 36.34
CA LEU A 432 17.28 -19.10 36.06
C LEU A 432 16.79 -18.32 37.29
N ASN A 433 16.54 -19.01 38.40
CA ASN A 433 15.99 -18.50 39.65
C ASN A 433 14.65 -17.77 39.44
N ILE A 434 13.69 -18.46 38.85
CA ILE A 434 12.33 -17.98 38.57
C ILE A 434 11.28 -18.95 39.14
N THR A 435 10.08 -18.43 39.43
CA THR A 435 8.97 -19.26 39.91
C THR A 435 8.29 -19.98 38.74
N PRO A 436 8.19 -21.32 38.75
CA PRO A 436 7.53 -22.05 37.68
C PRO A 436 6.07 -21.64 37.51
N ILE A 437 5.67 -21.42 36.26
CA ILE A 437 4.29 -21.07 35.92
C ILE A 437 3.49 -22.36 35.79
N ASN A 438 2.53 -22.59 36.69
CA ASN A 438 1.70 -23.80 36.71
C ASN A 438 0.98 -24.08 35.38
N LEU A 439 0.60 -23.03 34.63
CA LEU A 439 -0.02 -23.19 33.31
C LEU A 439 0.94 -23.81 32.28
N VAL A 440 2.23 -23.45 32.34
CA VAL A 440 3.25 -24.02 31.44
C VAL A 440 3.38 -25.51 31.70
N ILE A 441 3.54 -25.89 32.97
CA ILE A 441 3.65 -27.30 33.38
C ILE A 441 2.44 -28.08 32.86
N LYS A 442 1.22 -27.62 33.14
CA LYS A 442 0.00 -28.31 32.70
C LYS A 442 -0.11 -28.45 31.20
N HIS A 443 0.27 -27.42 30.45
CA HIS A 443 0.05 -27.39 29.00
C HIS A 443 1.19 -28.03 28.18
N LEU A 444 2.40 -28.19 28.72
CA LEU A 444 3.52 -28.84 28.02
C LEU A 444 3.24 -30.31 27.66
N ALA A 445 2.39 -30.99 28.43
CA ALA A 445 1.94 -32.36 28.14
C ALA A 445 0.75 -32.41 27.16
N THR A 446 0.27 -31.26 26.67
CA THR A 446 -0.89 -31.15 25.77
C THR A 446 -0.48 -30.62 24.40
N ASN A 447 -1.39 -30.67 23.42
CA ASN A 447 -1.12 -30.13 22.09
C ASN A 447 -1.15 -28.59 21.99
N LYS A 448 -1.50 -27.89 23.09
CA LYS A 448 -1.64 -26.44 23.10
C LYS A 448 -1.05 -25.82 24.35
N LEU A 449 0.05 -25.09 24.18
CA LEU A 449 0.62 -24.24 25.22
C LEU A 449 0.03 -22.84 25.17
N ALA A 450 -0.89 -22.53 26.09
CA ALA A 450 -1.49 -21.21 26.21
C ALA A 450 -1.09 -20.49 27.51
N ILE A 451 -0.49 -19.32 27.37
CA ILE A 451 -0.17 -18.36 28.43
C ILE A 451 -0.63 -17.01 27.90
N VAL A 452 -1.60 -16.35 28.55
CA VAL A 452 -2.17 -15.10 28.03
C VAL A 452 -2.24 -14.08 29.14
N GLY A 453 -1.78 -12.86 28.85
CA GLY A 453 -1.86 -11.72 29.77
C GLY A 453 -0.99 -11.87 31.03
N VAL A 454 0.00 -12.76 31.03
CA VAL A 454 0.99 -12.91 32.10
C VAL A 454 2.28 -12.28 31.63
N VAL A 455 2.82 -11.32 32.38
CA VAL A 455 4.12 -10.73 32.04
C VAL A 455 5.19 -11.81 32.13
N LEU A 456 5.69 -12.24 30.98
CA LEU A 456 6.80 -13.17 30.84
C LEU A 456 8.08 -12.36 30.69
N GLY A 457 8.88 -12.30 31.76
CA GLY A 457 10.19 -11.70 31.70
C GLY A 457 11.11 -12.48 30.75
N LYS A 458 12.25 -11.88 30.39
CA LYS A 458 13.25 -12.52 29.52
C LYS A 458 13.66 -13.93 30.01
N LYS A 459 13.76 -14.11 31.32
CA LYS A 459 14.12 -15.40 31.94
C LYS A 459 12.98 -16.41 31.83
N ASP A 460 11.75 -15.99 32.04
CA ASP A 460 10.56 -16.85 31.92
C ASP A 460 10.40 -17.33 30.47
N ALA A 461 10.57 -16.42 29.51
CA ALA A 461 10.61 -16.75 28.08
C ALA A 461 11.72 -17.77 27.75
N LYS A 462 12.92 -17.60 28.32
CA LYS A 462 14.02 -18.55 28.15
C LYS A 462 13.68 -19.94 28.71
N ALA A 463 13.13 -20.03 29.92
CA ALA A 463 12.74 -21.32 30.51
C ALA A 463 11.68 -22.04 29.68
N CYS A 464 10.65 -21.31 29.23
CA CYS A 464 9.63 -21.86 28.34
C CYS A 464 10.23 -22.35 27.01
N ALA A 465 11.15 -21.58 26.42
CA ALA A 465 11.80 -21.96 25.18
C ALA A 465 12.65 -23.23 25.33
N ILE A 466 13.39 -23.38 26.44
CA ILE A 466 14.17 -24.59 26.75
C ILE A 466 13.28 -25.84 26.73
N ALA A 467 12.13 -25.77 27.40
CA ALA A 467 11.19 -26.89 27.42
C ALA A 467 10.62 -27.20 26.03
N LEU A 468 10.35 -26.17 25.22
CA LEU A 468 9.80 -26.32 23.86
C LEU A 468 10.81 -26.86 22.83
N LEU A 469 12.12 -26.67 23.03
CA LEU A 469 13.15 -27.19 22.10
C LEU A 469 13.15 -28.72 22.00
N ARG A 470 12.71 -29.40 23.06
CA ARG A 470 12.59 -30.87 23.09
C ARG A 470 11.15 -31.36 23.07
N ASN A 471 10.20 -30.45 22.91
CA ASN A 471 8.79 -30.79 22.92
C ASN A 471 8.32 -31.30 21.55
N SER A 472 7.65 -32.45 21.56
CA SER A 472 7.07 -33.10 20.38
C SER A 472 5.54 -33.14 20.40
N THR A 473 4.91 -32.55 21.42
CA THR A 473 3.45 -32.64 21.65
C THR A 473 2.72 -31.36 21.28
N VAL A 474 3.31 -30.19 21.55
CA VAL A 474 2.68 -28.88 21.37
C VAL A 474 2.70 -28.50 19.88
N GLU A 475 1.51 -28.37 19.31
CA GLU A 475 1.28 -27.89 17.94
C GLU A 475 0.89 -26.42 17.92
N THR A 476 0.15 -25.97 18.95
CA THR A 476 -0.33 -24.59 19.09
C THR A 476 0.35 -23.86 20.25
N LEU A 477 1.07 -22.78 19.96
CA LEU A 477 1.67 -21.89 20.95
C LEU A 477 0.89 -20.57 21.01
N VAL A 478 0.34 -20.24 22.18
CA VAL A 478 -0.39 -18.98 22.42
C VAL A 478 0.28 -18.24 23.56
N LEU A 479 0.85 -17.08 23.27
CA LEU A 479 1.59 -16.23 24.18
C LEU A 479 1.11 -14.77 24.13
N ASP A 480 -0.15 -14.53 23.78
CA ASP A 480 -0.69 -13.20 23.55
C ASP A 480 -0.65 -12.32 24.82
N GLY A 481 -0.24 -11.06 24.69
CA GLY A 481 -0.30 -10.08 25.79
C GLY A 481 0.73 -10.29 26.91
N ASN A 482 1.81 -11.02 26.65
CA ASN A 482 2.77 -11.43 27.68
C ASN A 482 4.00 -10.51 27.83
N HIS A 483 4.06 -9.39 27.10
CA HIS A 483 5.15 -8.40 27.17
C HIS A 483 6.56 -9.01 26.95
N LEU A 484 6.68 -9.98 26.04
CA LEU A 484 7.95 -10.67 25.76
C LEU A 484 9.09 -9.73 25.37
N GLY A 485 8.79 -8.67 24.61
CA GLY A 485 9.78 -7.79 24.00
C GLY A 485 10.68 -8.51 22.97
N GLY A 486 11.51 -7.76 22.25
CA GLY A 486 12.42 -8.34 21.25
C GLY A 486 13.40 -9.37 21.83
N ALA A 487 13.92 -9.12 23.04
CA ALA A 487 14.86 -10.03 23.68
C ALA A 487 14.24 -11.37 24.14
N GLY A 488 12.96 -11.38 24.53
CA GLY A 488 12.23 -12.60 24.83
C GLY A 488 11.81 -13.34 23.56
N CYS A 489 11.42 -12.58 22.52
CA CYS A 489 11.07 -13.09 21.20
C CYS A 489 12.15 -13.98 20.60
N ARG A 490 13.42 -13.57 20.73
CA ARG A 490 14.57 -14.29 20.18
C ARG A 490 14.57 -15.78 20.57
N TYR A 491 14.25 -16.10 21.83
CA TYR A 491 14.21 -17.49 22.29
C TYR A 491 13.10 -18.30 21.61
N PHE A 492 11.95 -17.68 21.34
CA PHE A 492 10.89 -18.32 20.57
C PHE A 492 11.22 -18.39 19.08
N GLY A 493 11.91 -17.41 18.51
CA GLY A 493 12.48 -17.50 17.15
C GLY A 493 13.40 -18.70 17.01
N ASP A 494 14.26 -18.94 18.00
CA ASP A 494 15.13 -20.12 18.03
C ASP A 494 14.31 -21.42 18.04
N VAL A 495 13.31 -21.53 18.91
CA VAL A 495 12.40 -22.68 18.97
C VAL A 495 11.68 -22.89 17.63
N ILE A 496 11.16 -21.83 17.02
CA ILE A 496 10.46 -21.87 15.74
C ILE A 496 11.39 -22.36 14.62
N SER A 497 12.66 -21.95 14.63
CA SER A 497 13.60 -22.33 13.57
C SER A 497 13.88 -23.84 13.51
N VAL A 498 13.74 -24.55 14.63
CA VAL A 498 14.01 -26.00 14.73
C VAL A 498 12.78 -26.85 14.97
N SER A 499 11.68 -26.28 15.46
CA SER A 499 10.48 -27.04 15.78
C SER A 499 9.86 -27.65 14.52
N THR A 500 9.61 -28.95 14.58
CA THR A 500 8.91 -29.71 13.53
C THR A 500 7.44 -29.97 13.85
N TYR A 501 6.94 -29.49 14.99
CA TYR A 501 5.59 -29.76 15.48
C TYR A 501 4.71 -28.51 15.58
N LEU A 502 5.31 -27.33 15.81
CA LEU A 502 4.56 -26.08 15.92
C LEU A 502 3.98 -25.65 14.57
N THR A 503 2.66 -25.72 14.44
CA THR A 503 1.92 -25.29 13.25
C THR A 503 1.25 -23.93 13.44
N ASP A 504 0.84 -23.61 14.66
CA ASP A 504 -0.02 -22.47 14.98
C ASP A 504 0.60 -21.62 16.10
N ILE A 505 1.05 -20.41 15.77
CA ILE A 505 1.75 -19.54 16.72
C ILE A 505 1.00 -18.23 16.84
N LYS A 506 0.65 -17.86 18.07
CA LYS A 506 0.02 -16.59 18.42
C LYS A 506 0.86 -15.89 19.47
N ILE A 507 1.48 -14.78 19.07
CA ILE A 507 2.34 -13.96 19.92
C ILE A 507 1.94 -12.48 19.78
N ALA A 508 0.64 -12.19 19.72
CA ALA A 508 0.10 -10.85 19.58
C ALA A 508 0.30 -10.01 20.86
N GLU A 509 0.32 -8.68 20.74
CA GLU A 509 0.35 -7.74 21.88
C GLU A 509 1.56 -7.97 22.82
N ASN A 510 2.73 -8.29 22.27
CA ASN A 510 3.95 -8.60 23.03
C ASN A 510 5.06 -7.53 22.92
N ASN A 511 4.80 -6.44 22.22
CA ASN A 511 5.75 -5.34 22.01
C ASN A 511 7.12 -5.83 21.51
N LEU A 512 7.11 -6.74 20.53
CA LEU A 512 8.31 -7.40 20.01
C LEU A 512 9.28 -6.39 19.34
N GLY A 513 8.73 -5.37 18.67
CA GLY A 513 9.51 -4.38 17.93
C GLY A 513 10.33 -4.98 16.78
N SER A 514 11.22 -4.16 16.20
CA SER A 514 12.01 -4.53 15.02
C SER A 514 12.91 -5.75 15.22
N ASP A 515 13.55 -5.87 16.39
CA ASP A 515 14.39 -7.03 16.72
C ASP A 515 13.57 -8.33 16.71
N GLY A 516 12.36 -8.29 17.27
CA GLY A 516 11.47 -9.44 17.27
C GLY A 516 10.91 -9.77 15.89
N ALA A 517 10.60 -8.77 15.06
CA ALA A 517 10.20 -8.98 13.66
C ALA A 517 11.30 -9.71 12.89
N LYS A 518 12.53 -9.22 13.02
CA LYS A 518 13.72 -9.81 12.42
C LYS A 518 13.88 -11.27 12.85
N ASP A 519 13.94 -11.54 14.15
CA ASP A 519 14.20 -12.90 14.66
C ASP A 519 13.12 -13.91 14.21
N ILE A 520 11.84 -13.53 14.23
CA ILE A 520 10.74 -14.40 13.78
C ILE A 520 10.79 -14.63 12.27
N CYS A 521 10.97 -13.58 11.47
CA CYS A 521 11.04 -13.73 10.01
C CYS A 521 12.23 -14.59 9.58
N TYR A 522 13.41 -14.39 10.16
CA TYR A 522 14.58 -15.22 9.88
C TYR A 522 14.37 -16.68 10.31
N ALA A 523 13.73 -16.92 11.46
CA ALA A 523 13.39 -18.27 11.88
C ALA A 523 12.45 -18.98 10.90
N LEU A 524 11.49 -18.24 10.35
CA LEU A 524 10.47 -18.79 9.45
C LEU A 524 10.98 -19.06 8.05
N LYS A 525 11.99 -18.34 7.53
CA LYS A 525 12.54 -18.58 6.17
C LYS A 525 12.83 -20.06 5.89
N ASN A 526 13.40 -20.76 6.87
CA ASN A 526 13.73 -22.18 6.76
C ASN A 526 12.71 -23.12 7.42
N ASN A 527 11.67 -22.59 8.08
CA ASN A 527 10.64 -23.40 8.71
C ASN A 527 9.58 -23.81 7.68
N ASN A 528 9.39 -25.12 7.52
CA ASN A 528 8.43 -25.71 6.59
C ASN A 528 7.15 -26.26 7.25
N VAL A 529 6.97 -26.03 8.55
CA VAL A 529 5.89 -26.61 9.36
C VAL A 529 4.83 -25.56 9.74
N VAL A 530 5.23 -24.37 10.18
CA VAL A 530 4.32 -23.31 10.62
C VAL A 530 3.35 -22.95 9.49
N ARG A 531 2.05 -23.04 9.81
CA ARG A 531 0.94 -22.74 8.88
C ARG A 531 0.26 -21.43 9.24
N ARG A 532 0.16 -21.10 10.52
CA ARG A 532 -0.53 -19.92 11.01
C ARG A 532 0.36 -19.14 11.98
N LEU A 533 0.47 -17.84 11.72
CA LEU A 533 1.23 -16.92 12.56
C LEU A 533 0.43 -15.66 12.84
N ASP A 534 0.25 -15.36 14.13
CA ASP A 534 -0.35 -14.11 14.60
C ASP A 534 0.68 -13.26 15.36
N LEU A 535 0.98 -12.11 14.77
CA LEU A 535 1.91 -11.10 15.25
C LEU A 535 1.24 -9.73 15.42
N SER A 536 -0.08 -9.72 15.61
CA SER A 536 -0.84 -8.48 15.76
C SER A 536 -0.38 -7.65 16.97
N GLY A 537 -0.42 -6.32 16.88
CA GLY A 537 -0.18 -5.45 18.05
C GLY A 537 1.25 -5.48 18.59
N ASN A 538 2.27 -5.70 17.74
CA ASN A 538 3.66 -5.83 18.18
C ASN A 538 4.56 -4.61 17.93
N GLY A 539 3.95 -3.52 17.46
CA GLY A 539 4.62 -2.24 17.28
C GLY A 539 5.58 -2.20 16.09
N PHE A 540 5.41 -3.07 15.09
CA PHE A 540 6.23 -3.06 13.88
C PHE A 540 6.02 -1.80 13.05
N THR A 541 7.08 -1.34 12.40
CA THR A 541 7.17 -0.09 11.65
C THR A 541 7.31 -0.34 10.15
N GLU A 542 7.40 0.73 9.35
CA GLU A 542 7.55 0.60 7.89
C GLU A 542 8.85 -0.11 7.47
N GLU A 543 9.93 0.03 8.24
CA GLU A 543 11.23 -0.60 7.95
C GLU A 543 11.19 -2.11 8.16
N ASP A 544 10.34 -2.59 9.08
CA ASP A 544 10.24 -4.00 9.41
C ASP A 544 9.53 -4.82 8.32
N ALA A 545 8.79 -4.15 7.42
CA ALA A 545 8.09 -4.77 6.31
C ALA A 545 9.04 -5.57 5.39
N GLU A 546 10.30 -5.12 5.25
CA GLU A 546 11.27 -5.82 4.40
C GLU A 546 11.58 -7.22 4.91
N TYR A 547 11.66 -7.41 6.24
CA TYR A 547 11.84 -8.74 6.83
C TYR A 547 10.67 -9.68 6.52
N PHE A 548 9.45 -9.15 6.51
CA PHE A 548 8.27 -9.93 6.17
C PHE A 548 8.22 -10.27 4.68
N LYS A 549 8.58 -9.32 3.81
CA LYS A 549 8.69 -9.57 2.38
C LYS A 549 9.72 -10.66 2.09
N GLU A 550 10.95 -10.54 2.62
CA GLU A 550 11.98 -11.57 2.44
C GLU A 550 11.52 -12.94 2.98
N MET A 551 10.78 -12.97 4.09
CA MET A 551 10.21 -14.20 4.61
C MET A 551 9.14 -14.76 3.66
N LEU A 552 8.26 -13.93 3.09
CA LEU A 552 7.26 -14.36 2.11
C LEU A 552 7.89 -14.84 0.79
N ASP A 553 9.02 -14.28 0.37
CA ASP A 553 9.70 -14.70 -0.86
C ASP A 553 10.33 -16.11 -0.72
N GLU A 554 10.76 -16.49 0.50
CA GLU A 554 11.45 -17.76 0.75
C GLU A 554 10.56 -18.83 1.41
N ASN A 555 9.56 -18.43 2.20
CA ASN A 555 8.73 -19.37 2.95
C ASN A 555 7.57 -19.91 2.09
N HIS A 556 7.58 -21.23 1.89
CA HIS A 556 6.58 -21.95 1.09
C HIS A 556 5.54 -22.70 1.94
N ALA A 557 5.53 -22.46 3.25
CA ALA A 557 4.80 -23.24 4.24
C ALA A 557 3.64 -22.47 4.89
N LEU A 558 3.83 -21.18 5.14
CA LEU A 558 2.89 -20.31 5.82
C LEU A 558 1.64 -20.10 4.98
N ARG A 559 0.47 -20.25 5.61
CA ARG A 559 -0.86 -20.12 4.98
C ARG A 559 -1.63 -18.92 5.52
N GLU A 560 -1.47 -18.61 6.79
CA GLU A 560 -2.18 -17.53 7.46
C GLU A 560 -1.20 -16.61 8.20
N LEU A 561 -1.22 -15.32 7.87
CA LEU A 561 -0.40 -14.30 8.48
C LEU A 561 -1.28 -13.16 9.00
N TYR A 562 -1.26 -12.93 10.31
CA TYR A 562 -1.98 -11.85 10.97
C TYR A 562 -0.99 -10.82 11.52
N LEU A 563 -1.14 -9.58 11.04
CA LEU A 563 -0.24 -8.46 11.29
C LEU A 563 -1.02 -7.20 11.67
N SER A 564 -2.23 -7.36 12.17
CA SER A 564 -3.13 -6.24 12.51
C SER A 564 -2.55 -5.35 13.63
N HIS A 565 -3.00 -4.10 13.72
CA HIS A 565 -2.60 -3.18 14.80
C HIS A 565 -1.07 -2.93 14.90
N ASN A 566 -0.37 -2.88 13.77
CA ASN A 566 1.02 -2.42 13.67
C ASN A 566 1.10 -1.05 12.97
N LYS A 567 2.30 -0.59 12.62
CA LYS A 567 2.57 0.75 12.05
C LYS A 567 3.35 0.66 10.74
N PHE A 568 2.98 -0.27 9.86
CA PHE A 568 3.64 -0.46 8.56
C PHE A 568 3.53 0.75 7.62
N GLN A 569 2.53 1.60 7.80
CA GLN A 569 2.37 2.83 7.03
C GLN A 569 2.32 2.58 5.50
N GLU A 570 2.47 3.64 4.71
CA GLU A 570 2.30 3.59 3.27
C GLU A 570 3.39 2.74 2.58
N LYS A 571 4.67 2.95 2.92
CA LYS A 571 5.79 2.21 2.35
C LYS A 571 5.75 0.73 2.70
N GLY A 572 5.42 0.38 3.95
CA GLY A 572 5.29 -1.02 4.33
C GLY A 572 4.20 -1.73 3.51
N GLY A 573 3.11 -1.04 3.16
CA GLY A 573 2.10 -1.55 2.25
C GLY A 573 2.61 -1.82 0.83
N GLU A 574 3.54 -1.02 0.33
CA GLU A 574 4.21 -1.25 -0.96
C GLU A 574 5.13 -2.46 -0.92
N VAL A 575 5.89 -2.62 0.17
CA VAL A 575 6.77 -3.77 0.40
C VAL A 575 5.98 -5.08 0.53
N PHE A 576 4.86 -5.07 1.27
CA PHE A 576 3.97 -6.22 1.33
C PHE A 576 3.34 -6.55 -0.02
N ALA A 577 3.03 -5.55 -0.84
CA ALA A 577 2.51 -5.78 -2.18
C ALA A 577 3.53 -6.50 -3.07
N ASP A 578 4.81 -6.13 -2.99
CA ASP A 578 5.89 -6.81 -3.73
C ASP A 578 6.01 -8.28 -3.31
N GLY A 579 6.12 -8.56 -2.01
CA GLY A 579 6.18 -9.95 -1.51
C GLY A 579 4.91 -10.75 -1.82
N LEU A 580 3.73 -10.12 -1.74
CA LEU A 580 2.47 -10.77 -2.09
C LEU A 580 2.37 -11.08 -3.59
N ALA A 581 2.93 -10.26 -4.47
CA ALA A 581 2.88 -10.51 -5.91
C ALA A 581 3.59 -11.81 -6.31
N ASN A 582 4.62 -12.21 -5.55
CA ASN A 582 5.45 -13.39 -5.82
C ASN A 582 5.14 -14.60 -4.93
N ASN A 583 4.32 -14.44 -3.88
CA ASN A 583 4.02 -15.54 -2.96
C ASN A 583 2.82 -16.39 -3.43
N ASP A 584 3.08 -17.68 -3.66
CA ASP A 584 2.09 -18.65 -4.15
C ASP A 584 1.45 -19.49 -3.02
N PHE A 585 1.78 -19.23 -1.76
CA PHE A 585 1.45 -20.13 -0.65
C PHE A 585 0.47 -19.55 0.36
N LEU A 586 0.54 -18.24 0.61
CA LEU A 586 -0.28 -17.52 1.57
C LEU A 586 -1.73 -17.48 1.10
N ARG A 587 -2.65 -17.84 1.99
CA ARG A 587 -4.10 -17.89 1.75
C ARG A 587 -4.84 -16.79 2.50
N VAL A 588 -4.38 -16.46 3.71
CA VAL A 588 -5.00 -15.46 4.59
C VAL A 588 -3.96 -14.42 5.00
N LEU A 589 -4.28 -13.16 4.77
CA LEU A 589 -3.48 -12.02 5.20
C LEU A 589 -4.36 -10.99 5.91
N ASP A 590 -3.96 -10.62 7.13
CA ASP A 590 -4.56 -9.52 7.88
C ASP A 590 -3.55 -8.39 8.09
N LEU A 591 -3.77 -7.27 7.41
CA LEU A 591 -3.03 -6.01 7.55
C LEU A 591 -3.93 -4.89 8.06
N SER A 592 -5.00 -5.21 8.77
CA SER A 592 -5.89 -4.19 9.32
C SER A 592 -5.20 -3.29 10.35
N TRP A 593 -5.66 -2.04 10.49
CA TRP A 593 -5.08 -1.09 11.46
C TRP A 593 -3.56 -0.85 11.30
N ASN A 594 -3.08 -0.66 10.06
CA ASN A 594 -1.65 -0.45 9.78
C ASN A 594 -1.29 0.90 9.16
N HIS A 595 -2.29 1.77 8.97
CA HIS A 595 -2.12 3.07 8.33
C HIS A 595 -1.52 2.98 6.91
N LEU A 596 -1.90 1.98 6.12
CA LEU A 596 -1.34 1.78 4.77
C LEU A 596 -1.68 2.91 3.77
N ARG A 597 -2.68 3.76 4.07
CA ARG A 597 -3.08 4.94 3.27
C ARG A 597 -3.25 4.62 1.78
N MET A 598 -3.01 5.60 0.90
CA MET A 598 -3.38 5.54 -0.51
C MET A 598 -2.36 4.77 -1.36
N GLY A 599 -1.06 5.00 -1.17
CA GLY A 599 0.02 4.31 -1.89
C GLY A 599 0.06 2.82 -1.59
N GLY A 600 0.01 2.43 -0.31
CA GLY A 600 -0.06 1.03 0.10
C GLY A 600 -1.29 0.32 -0.47
N ALA A 601 -2.46 0.97 -0.48
CA ALA A 601 -3.66 0.42 -1.12
C ALA A 601 -3.51 0.24 -2.63
N LYS A 602 -2.89 1.22 -3.31
CA LYS A 602 -2.62 1.16 -4.74
C LYS A 602 -1.70 -0.02 -5.06
N ALA A 603 -0.63 -0.19 -4.29
CA ALA A 603 0.34 -1.27 -4.45
C ALA A 603 -0.31 -2.63 -4.22
N ILE A 604 -1.04 -2.81 -3.10
CA ILE A 604 -1.77 -4.05 -2.82
C ILE A 604 -2.78 -4.37 -3.94
N GLY A 605 -3.54 -3.38 -4.41
CA GLY A 605 -4.45 -3.57 -5.56
C GLY A 605 -3.74 -3.95 -6.86
N THR A 606 -2.47 -3.56 -7.04
CA THR A 606 -1.66 -3.98 -8.19
C THR A 606 -1.18 -5.42 -8.01
N ALA A 607 -0.65 -5.77 -6.84
CA ALA A 607 -0.20 -7.12 -6.51
C ALA A 607 -1.33 -8.16 -6.61
N LEU A 608 -2.55 -7.80 -6.20
CA LEU A 608 -3.71 -8.69 -6.31
C LEU A 608 -4.12 -9.00 -7.76
N GLN A 609 -3.71 -8.20 -8.75
CA GLN A 609 -3.99 -8.51 -10.17
C GLN A 609 -3.12 -9.68 -10.67
N SER A 610 -1.92 -9.85 -10.12
CA SER A 610 -1.01 -10.94 -10.45
C SER A 610 -1.12 -12.12 -9.50
N ASN A 611 -1.36 -11.89 -8.20
CA ASN A 611 -1.45 -12.97 -7.22
C ASN A 611 -2.64 -13.91 -7.52
N ARG A 612 -2.36 -15.22 -7.54
CA ARG A 612 -3.34 -16.28 -7.87
C ARG A 612 -3.61 -17.24 -6.71
N HIS A 613 -3.26 -16.87 -5.48
CA HIS A 613 -3.26 -17.80 -4.36
C HIS A 613 -3.95 -17.27 -3.11
N LEU A 614 -3.95 -15.94 -2.88
CA LEU A 614 -4.59 -15.35 -1.73
C LEU A 614 -6.12 -15.50 -1.83
N GLU A 615 -6.72 -15.97 -0.74
CA GLU A 615 -8.16 -16.26 -0.63
C GLU A 615 -8.87 -15.26 0.30
N LYS A 616 -8.20 -14.81 1.36
CA LYS A 616 -8.75 -13.89 2.35
C LYS A 616 -7.81 -12.73 2.63
N LEU A 617 -8.33 -11.51 2.50
CA LEU A 617 -7.59 -10.29 2.75
C LEU A 617 -8.37 -9.36 3.67
N ASN A 618 -7.84 -9.10 4.86
CA ASN A 618 -8.32 -8.05 5.73
C ASN A 618 -7.38 -6.84 5.66
N ILE A 619 -7.89 -5.74 5.11
CA ILE A 619 -7.18 -4.45 5.00
C ILE A 619 -8.03 -3.32 5.55
N SER A 620 -8.92 -3.64 6.49
CA SER A 620 -9.76 -2.68 7.18
C SER A 620 -8.93 -1.66 8.00
N TRP A 621 -9.51 -0.50 8.30
CA TRP A 621 -8.88 0.53 9.15
C TRP A 621 -7.53 1.09 8.65
N ASN A 622 -7.35 1.21 7.32
CA ASN A 622 -6.13 1.75 6.73
C ASN A 622 -6.27 3.14 6.09
N GLY A 623 -7.50 3.60 5.85
CA GLY A 623 -7.78 4.95 5.35
C GLY A 623 -7.40 5.13 3.87
N PHE A 624 -7.90 4.25 3.01
CA PHE A 624 -7.55 4.16 1.59
C PHE A 624 -8.12 5.28 0.71
N HIS A 625 -9.24 5.89 1.11
CA HIS A 625 -9.90 6.92 0.31
C HIS A 625 -10.15 6.48 -1.15
N VAL A 626 -10.26 7.43 -2.09
CA VAL A 626 -10.69 7.17 -3.48
C VAL A 626 -9.64 6.43 -4.31
N ARG A 627 -8.36 6.84 -4.24
CA ARG A 627 -7.29 6.26 -5.07
C ARG A 627 -7.07 4.77 -4.76
N GLY A 628 -7.07 4.40 -3.48
CA GLY A 628 -6.95 3.00 -3.06
C GLY A 628 -8.13 2.15 -3.56
N ALA A 629 -9.36 2.66 -3.43
CA ALA A 629 -10.57 1.96 -3.90
C ALA A 629 -10.57 1.70 -5.41
N LEU A 630 -10.09 2.65 -6.22
CA LEU A 630 -9.97 2.47 -7.67
C LEU A 630 -8.97 1.36 -8.06
N SER A 631 -7.87 1.24 -7.32
CA SER A 631 -6.89 0.17 -7.55
C SER A 631 -7.47 -1.20 -7.18
N LEU A 632 -8.13 -1.29 -6.02
CA LEU A 632 -8.79 -2.51 -5.56
C LEU A 632 -9.94 -2.92 -6.49
N ALA A 633 -10.69 -1.96 -7.04
CA ALA A 633 -11.71 -2.23 -8.05
C ALA A 633 -11.11 -2.90 -9.30
N LYS A 634 -9.99 -2.38 -9.81
CA LYS A 634 -9.25 -3.00 -10.93
C LYS A 634 -8.72 -4.39 -10.57
N ALA A 635 -8.30 -4.59 -9.33
CA ALA A 635 -7.88 -5.91 -8.84
C ALA A 635 -9.03 -6.91 -8.91
N LEU A 636 -10.23 -6.53 -8.45
CA LEU A 636 -11.42 -7.38 -8.51
C LEU A 636 -11.82 -7.75 -9.93
N GLU A 637 -11.56 -6.90 -10.94
CA GLU A 637 -11.85 -7.22 -12.34
C GLU A 637 -11.06 -8.43 -12.88
N VAL A 638 -9.88 -8.71 -12.31
CA VAL A 638 -8.90 -9.68 -12.86
C VAL A 638 -8.59 -10.82 -11.89
N ASN A 639 -8.68 -10.57 -10.58
CA ASN A 639 -8.42 -11.57 -9.56
C ASN A 639 -9.56 -12.59 -9.52
N THR A 640 -9.20 -13.87 -9.47
CA THR A 640 -10.15 -14.99 -9.51
C THR A 640 -9.95 -15.96 -8.34
N THR A 641 -9.23 -15.55 -7.30
CA THR A 641 -8.87 -16.42 -6.16
C THR A 641 -9.35 -15.89 -4.84
N LEU A 642 -9.48 -14.57 -4.72
CA LEU A 642 -9.95 -13.94 -3.51
C LEU A 642 -11.44 -14.26 -3.28
N LEU A 643 -11.73 -14.83 -2.12
CA LEU A 643 -13.04 -15.23 -1.64
C LEU A 643 -13.58 -14.24 -0.61
N GLU A 644 -12.72 -13.63 0.19
CA GLU A 644 -13.09 -12.74 1.28
C GLU A 644 -12.22 -11.48 1.27
N MET A 645 -12.86 -10.31 1.21
CA MET A 645 -12.19 -9.01 1.29
C MET A 645 -12.88 -8.13 2.34
N ASP A 646 -12.10 -7.68 3.32
CA ASP A 646 -12.56 -6.71 4.31
C ASP A 646 -11.95 -5.33 4.05
N LEU A 647 -12.82 -4.38 3.68
CA LEU A 647 -12.52 -2.98 3.42
C LEU A 647 -13.16 -2.05 4.46
N SER A 648 -13.59 -2.57 5.61
CA SER A 648 -14.24 -1.79 6.66
C SER A 648 -13.36 -0.64 7.14
N CYS A 649 -13.96 0.48 7.57
CA CYS A 649 -13.25 1.63 8.13
C CYS A 649 -12.12 2.22 7.26
N ASN A 650 -12.26 2.20 5.93
CA ASN A 650 -11.27 2.76 5.00
C ASN A 650 -11.62 4.15 4.47
N ARG A 651 -12.61 4.81 5.08
CA ARG A 651 -13.12 6.14 4.69
C ARG A 651 -13.58 6.17 3.23
N LEU A 652 -14.18 5.06 2.79
CA LEU A 652 -14.73 4.92 1.44
C LEU A 652 -16.07 5.66 1.35
N GLY A 653 -16.23 6.49 0.32
CA GLY A 653 -17.50 7.16 0.00
C GLY A 653 -18.23 6.49 -1.16
N ASP A 654 -19.39 7.03 -1.56
CA ASP A 654 -20.22 6.47 -2.63
C ASP A 654 -19.48 6.30 -3.97
N LEU A 655 -18.61 7.25 -4.34
CA LEU A 655 -17.75 7.14 -5.53
C LEU A 655 -16.80 5.92 -5.46
N CYS A 656 -16.31 5.61 -4.26
CA CYS A 656 -15.45 4.43 -4.04
C CYS A 656 -16.26 3.14 -4.20
N VAL A 657 -17.48 3.14 -3.67
CA VAL A 657 -18.41 2.02 -3.80
C VAL A 657 -18.76 1.77 -5.27
N GLN A 658 -19.06 2.81 -6.04
CA GLN A 658 -19.32 2.68 -7.47
C GLN A 658 -18.15 2.03 -8.22
N ALA A 659 -16.91 2.41 -7.89
CA ALA A 659 -15.72 1.77 -8.46
C ALA A 659 -15.64 0.29 -8.07
N ILE A 660 -15.75 -0.04 -6.78
CA ILE A 660 -15.69 -1.42 -6.28
C ILE A 660 -16.77 -2.28 -6.93
N VAL A 661 -18.00 -1.77 -7.03
CA VAL A 661 -19.14 -2.44 -7.66
C VAL A 661 -18.90 -2.70 -9.16
N LYS A 662 -18.30 -1.75 -9.87
CA LYS A 662 -17.88 -1.95 -11.27
C LYS A 662 -16.83 -3.07 -11.41
N GLY A 663 -15.92 -3.18 -10.45
CA GLY A 663 -14.99 -4.30 -10.36
C GLY A 663 -15.71 -5.63 -10.11
N LEU A 664 -16.62 -5.65 -9.14
CA LEU A 664 -17.43 -6.81 -8.78
C LEU A 664 -18.26 -7.35 -9.94
N GLN A 665 -18.77 -6.50 -10.84
CA GLN A 665 -19.52 -6.95 -12.02
C GLN A 665 -18.76 -7.96 -12.87
N LYS A 666 -17.42 -7.86 -12.91
CA LYS A 666 -16.55 -8.80 -13.64
C LYS A 666 -16.02 -9.93 -12.76
N ASN A 667 -16.18 -9.82 -11.44
CA ASN A 667 -15.68 -10.79 -10.48
C ASN A 667 -16.75 -11.86 -10.18
N ALA A 668 -16.39 -13.12 -10.39
CA ALA A 668 -17.28 -14.26 -10.13
C ALA A 668 -16.83 -15.12 -8.94
N THR A 669 -15.87 -14.66 -8.14
CA THR A 669 -15.20 -15.50 -7.12
C THR A 669 -15.35 -14.97 -5.71
N LEU A 670 -15.45 -13.65 -5.53
CA LEU A 670 -15.59 -13.02 -4.22
C LEU A 670 -16.95 -13.38 -3.59
N LYS A 671 -16.90 -14.04 -2.43
CA LYS A 671 -18.06 -14.50 -1.67
C LYS A 671 -18.40 -13.56 -0.52
N VAL A 672 -17.40 -12.95 0.10
CA VAL A 672 -17.57 -12.11 1.29
C VAL A 672 -16.94 -10.76 1.04
N LEU A 673 -17.75 -9.71 1.13
CA LEU A 673 -17.32 -8.32 1.05
C LEU A 673 -17.79 -7.57 2.29
N ARG A 674 -16.84 -7.06 3.06
CA ARG A 674 -17.14 -6.19 4.21
C ARG A 674 -16.76 -4.75 3.92
N LEU A 675 -17.71 -3.87 4.15
CA LEU A 675 -17.66 -2.43 3.92
C LEU A 675 -18.13 -1.65 5.16
N ALA A 676 -18.24 -2.31 6.32
CA ALA A 676 -18.75 -1.72 7.54
C ALA A 676 -18.01 -0.42 7.91
N GLN A 677 -18.73 0.52 8.52
CA GLN A 677 -18.17 1.78 9.02
C GLN A 677 -17.41 2.64 7.96
N ASN A 678 -17.73 2.50 6.68
CA ASN A 678 -17.35 3.43 5.60
C ASN A 678 -18.45 4.47 5.34
N HIS A 679 -18.13 5.64 4.75
CA HIS A 679 -19.08 6.71 4.46
C HIS A 679 -20.01 6.40 3.26
N ILE A 680 -20.73 5.29 3.35
CA ILE A 680 -21.68 4.83 2.34
C ILE A 680 -23.06 5.35 2.73
N ASN A 681 -23.68 6.08 1.80
CA ASN A 681 -25.05 6.56 1.95
C ASN A 681 -26.07 5.48 1.54
N PRO A 682 -27.36 5.61 1.92
CA PRO A 682 -28.39 4.65 1.54
C PRO A 682 -28.50 4.42 0.02
N GLU A 683 -28.25 5.46 -0.79
CA GLU A 683 -28.20 5.34 -2.25
C GLU A 683 -27.03 4.50 -2.74
N GLY A 684 -25.84 4.67 -2.15
CA GLY A 684 -24.66 3.85 -2.43
C GLY A 684 -24.91 2.38 -2.07
N ALA A 685 -25.56 2.12 -0.95
CA ALA A 685 -25.99 0.77 -0.56
C ALA A 685 -26.99 0.17 -1.58
N MET A 686 -27.98 0.95 -2.01
CA MET A 686 -28.95 0.55 -3.05
C MET A 686 -28.26 0.21 -4.38
N HIS A 687 -27.23 0.99 -4.77
CA HIS A 687 -26.46 0.72 -5.97
C HIS A 687 -25.72 -0.62 -5.92
N ILE A 688 -25.20 -1.03 -4.76
CA ILE A 688 -24.58 -2.36 -4.58
C ILE A 688 -25.63 -3.46 -4.83
N LEU A 689 -26.77 -3.41 -4.14
CA LEU A 689 -27.82 -4.43 -4.31
C LEU A 689 -28.41 -4.47 -5.72
N GLY A 690 -28.69 -3.31 -6.31
CA GLY A 690 -29.19 -3.22 -7.67
C GLY A 690 -28.22 -3.83 -8.68
N THR A 691 -26.91 -3.67 -8.46
CA THR A 691 -25.90 -4.30 -9.32
C THR A 691 -25.83 -5.81 -9.11
N ILE A 692 -25.98 -6.28 -7.87
CA ILE A 692 -26.05 -7.71 -7.55
C ILE A 692 -27.28 -8.34 -8.22
N ASP A 693 -28.46 -7.71 -8.17
CA ASP A 693 -29.66 -8.21 -8.86
C ASP A 693 -29.48 -8.22 -10.39
N ALA A 694 -28.90 -7.16 -10.95
CA ALA A 694 -28.65 -7.05 -12.39
C ALA A 694 -27.57 -8.02 -12.91
N THR A 695 -26.68 -8.52 -12.05
CA THR A 695 -25.50 -9.31 -12.46
C THR A 695 -25.47 -10.68 -11.78
N PRO A 696 -26.05 -11.73 -12.42
CA PRO A 696 -26.06 -13.12 -11.93
C PRO A 696 -24.68 -13.73 -11.64
N SER A 697 -23.64 -13.30 -12.34
CA SER A 697 -22.28 -13.85 -12.20
C SER A 697 -21.61 -13.50 -10.87
N ILE A 698 -22.09 -12.49 -10.14
CA ILE A 698 -21.53 -12.10 -8.85
C ILE A 698 -21.83 -13.22 -7.83
N ALA A 699 -20.78 -13.85 -7.31
CA ALA A 699 -20.84 -14.98 -6.38
C ALA A 699 -20.96 -14.56 -4.90
N LEU A 700 -21.29 -13.30 -4.63
CA LEU A 700 -21.34 -12.76 -3.27
C LEU A 700 -22.42 -13.47 -2.44
N GLU A 701 -22.01 -14.04 -1.31
CA GLU A 701 -22.83 -14.73 -0.31
C GLU A 701 -23.06 -13.83 0.92
N LEU A 702 -22.09 -12.98 1.28
CA LEU A 702 -22.19 -12.05 2.40
C LEU A 702 -21.73 -10.64 2.02
N LEU A 703 -22.62 -9.67 2.20
CA LEU A 703 -22.32 -8.24 2.15
C LEU A 703 -22.49 -7.64 3.54
N ASP A 704 -21.41 -7.10 4.11
CA ASP A 704 -21.46 -6.43 5.41
C ASP A 704 -21.37 -4.91 5.23
N LEU A 705 -22.45 -4.20 5.49
CA LEU A 705 -22.51 -2.74 5.54
C LEU A 705 -22.42 -2.20 6.98
N GLY A 706 -22.36 -3.07 7.99
CA GLY A 706 -22.38 -2.71 9.42
C GLY A 706 -23.68 -2.03 9.82
N ASP A 707 -23.62 -1.07 10.74
CA ASP A 707 -24.78 -0.31 11.25
C ASP A 707 -25.28 0.78 10.28
N ARG A 708 -25.05 0.65 8.97
CA ARG A 708 -25.43 1.68 7.98
C ARG A 708 -26.92 1.71 7.74
N CYS A 709 -27.47 2.92 7.76
CA CYS A 709 -28.85 3.17 7.39
C CYS A 709 -29.11 2.82 5.91
N VAL A 710 -30.20 2.11 5.64
CA VAL A 710 -30.67 1.74 4.30
C VAL A 710 -32.11 2.22 4.11
N THR A 711 -32.64 2.17 2.89
CA THR A 711 -34.04 2.56 2.62
C THR A 711 -35.00 1.36 2.64
N ASP A 712 -36.30 1.62 2.80
CA ASP A 712 -37.36 0.64 2.60
C ASP A 712 -37.30 -0.06 1.22
N LYS A 713 -36.94 0.69 0.17
CA LYS A 713 -36.68 0.15 -1.17
C LYS A 713 -35.52 -0.86 -1.17
N PHE A 714 -34.47 -0.59 -0.40
CA PHE A 714 -33.34 -1.51 -0.23
C PHE A 714 -33.77 -2.79 0.48
N GLU A 715 -34.52 -2.68 1.58
CA GLU A 715 -35.02 -3.83 2.35
C GLU A 715 -35.90 -4.73 1.48
N ASN A 716 -36.82 -4.14 0.71
CA ASN A 716 -37.67 -4.87 -0.23
C ASN A 716 -36.84 -5.60 -1.30
N LEU A 717 -35.88 -4.94 -1.94
CA LEU A 717 -35.01 -5.55 -2.94
C LEU A 717 -34.15 -6.68 -2.33
N TYR A 718 -33.65 -6.50 -1.12
CA TYR A 718 -32.91 -7.53 -0.40
C TYR A 718 -33.77 -8.77 -0.14
N HIS A 719 -35.02 -8.61 0.30
CA HIS A 719 -35.93 -9.74 0.51
C HIS A 719 -36.25 -10.48 -0.79
N GLU A 720 -36.38 -9.79 -1.92
CA GLU A 720 -36.52 -10.42 -3.23
C GLU A 720 -35.25 -11.19 -3.62
N LEU A 721 -34.07 -10.57 -3.45
CA LEU A 721 -32.78 -11.18 -3.72
C LEU A 721 -32.52 -12.42 -2.87
N GLN A 722 -32.88 -12.39 -1.59
CA GLN A 722 -32.70 -13.51 -0.66
C GLN A 722 -33.54 -14.73 -1.06
N LYS A 723 -34.71 -14.51 -1.68
CA LYS A 723 -35.52 -15.60 -2.26
C LYS A 723 -34.89 -16.17 -3.53
N LYS A 724 -34.28 -15.32 -4.36
CA LYS A 724 -33.61 -15.72 -5.63
C LYS A 724 -32.25 -16.38 -5.40
N ARG A 725 -31.50 -15.95 -4.38
CA ARG A 725 -30.12 -16.35 -4.08
C ARG A 725 -30.01 -16.83 -2.64
N SER A 726 -29.87 -18.13 -2.45
CA SER A 726 -29.65 -18.73 -1.13
C SER A 726 -28.38 -19.58 -1.12
N PRO A 727 -27.43 -19.36 -0.19
CA PRO A 727 -27.48 -18.39 0.91
C PRO A 727 -26.90 -17.01 0.51
N PHE A 728 -27.74 -15.96 0.43
CA PHE A 728 -27.30 -14.55 0.36
C PHE A 728 -27.73 -13.80 1.62
N LYS A 729 -26.77 -13.17 2.30
CA LYS A 729 -26.98 -12.43 3.55
C LYS A 729 -26.39 -11.03 3.45
N VAL A 730 -27.17 -10.04 3.87
CA VAL A 730 -26.69 -8.66 4.03
C VAL A 730 -26.81 -8.25 5.49
N ILE A 731 -25.73 -7.69 6.04
CA ILE A 731 -25.70 -7.04 7.35
C ILE A 731 -25.83 -5.54 7.10
N TYR A 732 -26.87 -4.93 7.66
CA TYR A 732 -27.15 -3.50 7.56
C TYR A 732 -27.78 -3.00 8.86
N GLY A 733 -27.77 -1.68 9.06
CA GLY A 733 -28.35 -1.02 10.22
C GLY A 733 -29.83 -0.74 10.04
N MET A 734 -30.25 0.49 10.37
CA MET A 734 -31.66 0.87 10.34
C MET A 734 -32.23 1.05 8.93
N VAL A 735 -33.55 0.87 8.80
CA VAL A 735 -34.30 1.09 7.56
C VAL A 735 -35.08 2.42 7.62
N TRP A 736 -34.83 3.30 6.66
CA TRP A 736 -35.45 4.61 6.46
C TRP A 736 -36.63 4.49 5.49
N GLN A 737 -37.80 4.98 5.89
CA GLN A 737 -38.99 4.95 5.02
C GLN A 737 -38.95 6.10 4.01
N THR A 738 -39.09 5.79 2.71
CA THR A 738 -39.07 6.81 1.65
C THR A 738 -40.47 7.26 1.23
N ASP A 739 -41.51 6.48 1.53
CA ASP A 739 -42.89 6.79 1.13
C ASP A 739 -43.68 7.56 2.21
N ARG A 740 -43.84 8.89 2.01
CA ARG A 740 -44.63 9.78 2.89
C ARG A 740 -46.10 9.35 3.04
N ARG A 741 -46.65 8.58 2.09
CA ARG A 741 -48.06 8.13 2.11
C ARG A 741 -48.33 7.00 3.11
N SER A 742 -47.31 6.25 3.50
CA SER A 742 -47.45 5.18 4.51
C SER A 742 -47.53 5.74 5.94
N LEU A 743 -47.18 7.02 6.13
CA LEU A 743 -47.26 7.73 7.41
C LEU A 743 -48.65 8.31 7.72
N SER A 744 -49.58 8.33 6.75
CA SER A 744 -50.88 9.01 6.91
C SER A 744 -52.09 8.08 7.09
N SER A 745 -51.91 6.77 7.26
CA SER A 745 -53.06 5.88 7.50
C SER A 745 -52.69 4.68 8.39
N TYR A 746 -52.43 4.93 9.67
CA TYR A 746 -52.59 3.89 10.69
C TYR A 746 -53.23 4.55 11.92
N ASP A 747 -54.35 4.00 12.36
CA ASP A 747 -54.97 4.31 13.64
C ASP A 747 -53.89 4.24 14.73
N ARG A 748 -53.67 5.35 15.45
CA ARG A 748 -52.68 5.35 16.53
C ARG A 748 -53.15 4.38 17.60
N GLU A 749 -52.34 3.35 17.84
CA GLU A 749 -52.62 2.37 18.88
C GLU A 749 -52.35 2.98 20.27
N LYS A 750 -53.02 2.44 21.29
CA LYS A 750 -52.96 2.92 22.68
C LYS A 750 -51.54 3.09 23.24
N GLU A 751 -50.60 2.26 22.83
CA GLU A 751 -49.20 2.32 23.31
C GLU A 751 -48.41 3.51 22.74
N GLU A 752 -48.79 4.04 21.57
CA GLU A 752 -48.25 5.28 21.01
C GLU A 752 -48.88 6.53 21.66
N GLU A 753 -50.09 6.40 22.19
CA GLU A 753 -50.70 7.42 23.05
C GLU A 753 -50.03 7.46 24.43
N ASP A 754 -49.70 6.30 25.01
CA ASP A 754 -48.96 6.24 26.28
C ASP A 754 -47.56 6.88 26.15
N LEU A 755 -46.87 6.68 25.01
CA LEU A 755 -45.60 7.37 24.68
C LEU A 755 -45.78 8.88 24.41
N ALA A 756 -47.00 9.35 24.14
CA ALA A 756 -47.27 10.76 23.86
C ALA A 756 -47.15 11.65 25.11
N GLU A 757 -47.43 11.08 26.27
CA GLU A 757 -47.39 11.79 27.56
C GLU A 757 -45.98 11.88 28.14
N GLU A 758 -45.08 10.97 27.74
CA GLU A 758 -43.70 10.90 28.19
C GLU A 758 -42.80 12.01 27.59
N ASP A 759 -41.61 12.18 28.17
CA ASP A 759 -40.65 13.22 27.76
C ASP A 759 -40.08 12.96 26.34
N PRO A 760 -40.36 13.84 25.35
CA PRO A 760 -39.96 13.62 23.95
C PRO A 760 -38.45 13.49 23.74
N LEU A 761 -37.65 14.19 24.55
CA LEU A 761 -36.19 14.15 24.47
C LEU A 761 -35.67 12.77 24.89
N THR A 762 -36.16 12.27 26.02
CA THR A 762 -35.87 10.92 26.51
C THR A 762 -36.31 9.85 25.49
N VAL A 763 -37.50 9.99 24.90
CA VAL A 763 -38.00 9.07 23.86
C VAL A 763 -37.06 9.03 22.66
N LEU A 764 -36.60 10.18 22.15
CA LEU A 764 -35.66 10.26 21.03
C LEU A 764 -34.34 9.53 21.32
N PHE A 765 -33.71 9.82 22.46
CA PHE A 765 -32.41 9.23 22.81
C PHE A 765 -32.50 7.74 23.16
N GLU A 766 -33.55 7.31 23.87
CA GLU A 766 -33.76 5.89 24.18
C GLU A 766 -34.14 5.09 22.92
N TYR A 767 -34.91 5.67 22.00
CA TYR A 767 -35.18 5.06 20.71
C TYR A 767 -33.90 4.94 19.88
N ALA A 768 -33.07 5.99 19.86
CA ALA A 768 -31.76 5.96 19.20
C ALA A 768 -30.83 4.89 19.77
N ARG A 769 -30.82 4.74 21.10
CA ARG A 769 -30.07 3.68 21.79
C ARG A 769 -30.60 2.29 21.45
N LEU A 770 -31.92 2.09 21.46
CA LEU A 770 -32.56 0.80 21.20
C LEU A 770 -32.44 0.34 19.74
N GLN A 771 -32.42 1.28 18.81
CA GLN A 771 -32.26 1.02 17.39
C GLN A 771 -30.79 1.11 16.92
N ASN A 772 -29.86 1.36 17.84
CA ASN A 772 -28.42 1.44 17.60
C ASN A 772 -28.01 2.43 16.50
N PHE A 773 -28.57 3.64 16.50
CA PHE A 773 -28.15 4.71 15.59
C PHE A 773 -27.69 5.96 16.32
N ARG A 774 -26.80 6.72 15.68
CA ARG A 774 -26.34 8.01 16.21
C ARG A 774 -27.20 9.12 15.62
N LEU A 775 -27.69 10.01 16.46
CA LEU A 775 -28.48 11.18 16.03
C LEU A 775 -27.70 12.09 15.06
N ILE A 776 -26.37 12.11 15.13
CA ILE A 776 -25.55 12.85 14.15
C ILE A 776 -25.66 12.28 12.74
N ASP A 777 -25.82 10.96 12.60
CA ASP A 777 -25.97 10.32 11.29
C ASP A 777 -27.38 10.60 10.73
N MET A 778 -28.37 10.72 11.62
CA MET A 778 -29.70 11.22 11.27
C MET A 778 -29.61 12.66 10.78
N PHE A 779 -28.92 13.55 11.50
CA PHE A 779 -28.75 14.96 11.12
C PHE A 779 -28.11 15.13 9.74
N LYS A 780 -26.97 14.47 9.50
CA LYS A 780 -26.25 14.57 8.22
C LYS A 780 -27.04 14.07 7.02
N ASN A 781 -27.94 13.10 7.23
CA ASN A 781 -28.77 12.57 6.16
C ASN A 781 -30.00 13.44 5.88
N LEU A 782 -30.38 14.31 6.82
CA LEU A 782 -31.53 15.20 6.73
C LEU A 782 -31.15 16.60 6.27
N ASP A 783 -29.91 17.01 6.52
CA ASP A 783 -29.30 18.26 6.05
C ASP A 783 -29.09 18.18 4.53
N THR A 784 -30.18 18.39 3.79
CA THR A 784 -30.21 18.19 2.33
C THR A 784 -29.46 19.30 1.59
N ASP A 785 -29.33 20.47 2.19
CA ASP A 785 -28.62 21.62 1.64
C ASP A 785 -27.17 21.75 2.14
N ASN A 786 -26.73 20.87 3.06
CA ASN A 786 -25.43 20.90 3.73
C ASN A 786 -25.16 22.24 4.43
N SER A 787 -26.21 22.86 4.98
CA SER A 787 -26.14 24.09 5.77
C SER A 787 -25.42 23.86 7.11
N GLY A 788 -25.42 22.62 7.62
CA GLY A 788 -24.88 22.26 8.93
C GLY A 788 -25.87 22.45 10.09
N SER A 789 -27.10 22.86 9.79
CA SER A 789 -28.24 22.97 10.69
C SER A 789 -29.44 22.22 10.08
N LEU A 790 -30.48 21.96 10.87
CA LEU A 790 -31.73 21.41 10.36
C LEU A 790 -32.85 22.39 10.59
N ASP A 791 -33.57 22.75 9.54
CA ASP A 791 -34.77 23.54 9.70
C ASP A 791 -35.90 22.72 10.38
N LYS A 792 -36.92 23.42 10.85
CA LYS A 792 -38.08 22.80 11.52
C LYS A 792 -38.76 21.71 10.67
N GLN A 793 -38.82 21.89 9.36
CA GLN A 793 -39.46 20.96 8.44
C GLN A 793 -38.56 19.75 8.15
N GLU A 794 -37.25 19.95 7.96
CA GLU A 794 -36.25 18.89 7.81
C GLU A 794 -36.19 17.99 9.05
N PHE A 795 -36.25 18.59 10.24
CA PHE A 795 -36.28 17.84 11.49
C PHE A 795 -37.58 17.04 11.66
N ILE A 796 -38.74 17.63 11.35
CA ILE A 796 -40.03 16.92 11.38
C ILE A 796 -40.04 15.77 10.37
N ASP A 797 -39.60 16.03 9.14
CA ASP A 797 -39.55 15.04 8.07
C ASP A 797 -38.61 13.90 8.47
N GLY A 798 -37.48 14.22 9.11
CA GLY A 798 -36.55 13.21 9.60
C GLY A 798 -37.07 12.34 10.72
N LEU A 799 -37.73 12.92 11.72
CA LEU A 799 -38.37 12.14 12.78
C LEU A 799 -39.45 11.21 12.21
N ALA A 800 -40.16 11.66 11.17
CA ALA A 800 -41.15 10.85 10.46
C ALA A 800 -40.50 9.72 9.63
N MET A 801 -39.38 9.98 8.94
CA MET A 801 -38.64 8.99 8.15
C MET A 801 -38.03 7.87 8.99
N VAL A 802 -37.53 8.21 10.19
CA VAL A 802 -37.03 7.25 11.19
C VAL A 802 -38.17 6.54 11.93
N ASN A 803 -39.41 6.99 11.70
CA ASN A 803 -40.64 6.48 12.29
C ASN A 803 -40.56 6.43 13.82
N ILE A 804 -40.10 7.51 14.45
CA ILE A 804 -40.04 7.58 15.91
C ILE A 804 -41.48 7.69 16.44
N PRO A 805 -41.91 6.83 17.39
CA PRO A 805 -43.26 6.85 17.91
C PRO A 805 -43.47 8.10 18.77
N MET A 806 -43.95 9.18 18.15
CA MET A 806 -44.12 10.48 18.79
C MET A 806 -45.31 11.22 18.19
N THR A 807 -46.09 11.89 19.03
CA THR A 807 -47.23 12.68 18.55
C THR A 807 -46.78 14.02 17.99
N LYS A 808 -47.60 14.65 17.14
CA LYS A 808 -47.35 16.01 16.62
C LYS A 808 -47.08 17.04 17.73
N LYS A 809 -47.77 16.90 18.88
CA LYS A 809 -47.52 17.74 20.06
C LYS A 809 -46.18 17.41 20.74
N GLY A 810 -45.79 16.15 20.80
CA GLY A 810 -44.47 15.71 21.27
C GLY A 810 -43.33 16.26 20.40
N VAL A 811 -43.47 16.18 19.07
CA VAL A 811 -42.49 16.71 18.11
C VAL A 811 -42.32 18.22 18.25
N ALA A 812 -43.42 18.98 18.38
CA ALA A 812 -43.34 20.42 18.62
C ALA A 812 -42.66 20.78 19.95
N ARG A 813 -42.91 20.02 21.02
CA ARG A 813 -42.22 20.19 22.31
C ARG A 813 -40.74 19.85 22.21
N LEU A 814 -40.38 18.85 21.41
CA LEU A 814 -38.99 18.45 21.18
C LEU A 814 -38.21 19.53 20.44
N ILE A 815 -38.77 20.07 19.35
CA ILE A 815 -38.14 21.13 18.55
C ILE A 815 -37.88 22.36 19.42
N ASN A 816 -38.90 22.88 20.10
CA ASN A 816 -38.76 24.05 20.98
C ASN A 816 -37.80 23.83 22.17
N ARG A 817 -37.43 22.58 22.47
CA ARG A 817 -36.50 22.25 23.56
C ARG A 817 -35.09 21.99 23.05
N MET A 818 -34.94 21.63 21.78
CA MET A 818 -33.65 21.45 21.12
C MET A 818 -33.12 22.77 20.57
N ASP A 819 -34.00 23.61 20.03
CA ASP A 819 -33.72 25.00 19.62
C ASP A 819 -33.59 25.88 20.89
N VAL A 820 -32.36 25.98 21.40
CA VAL A 820 -32.02 26.67 22.66
C VAL A 820 -31.93 28.17 22.42
N ASP A 821 -31.42 28.60 21.26
CA ASP A 821 -31.25 30.01 20.94
C ASP A 821 -32.46 30.65 20.22
N ASN A 822 -33.46 29.85 19.87
CA ASN A 822 -34.71 30.24 19.20
C ASN A 822 -34.49 30.85 17.82
N ASP A 823 -33.44 30.43 17.11
CA ASP A 823 -33.17 30.85 15.75
C ASP A 823 -34.07 30.15 14.72
N GLY A 824 -34.79 29.10 15.14
CA GLY A 824 -35.75 28.35 14.34
C GLY A 824 -35.13 27.20 13.55
N GLU A 825 -33.83 26.99 13.69
CA GLU A 825 -33.08 25.85 13.19
C GLU A 825 -32.60 25.00 14.39
N ILE A 826 -32.09 23.81 14.13
CA ILE A 826 -31.41 23.02 15.16
C ILE A 826 -30.01 22.75 14.67
N ASP A 827 -29.01 23.27 15.38
CA ASP A 827 -27.62 23.09 15.00
C ASP A 827 -26.95 21.89 15.71
N PHE A 828 -25.73 21.59 15.30
CA PHE A 828 -24.97 20.50 15.91
C PHE A 828 -24.60 20.77 17.38
N GLY A 829 -24.32 22.01 17.76
CA GLY A 829 -24.02 22.41 19.13
C GLY A 829 -25.22 22.18 20.07
N GLU A 830 -26.42 22.50 19.61
CA GLU A 830 -27.67 22.30 20.31
C GLU A 830 -28.00 20.82 20.52
N LEU A 831 -27.75 19.98 19.50
CA LEU A 831 -27.86 18.53 19.64
C LEU A 831 -26.92 17.97 20.73
N ILE A 832 -25.70 18.52 20.85
CA ILE A 832 -24.75 18.14 21.89
C ILE A 832 -25.22 18.58 23.27
N ILE A 833 -25.82 19.76 23.39
CA ILE A 833 -26.41 20.26 24.64
C ILE A 833 -27.55 19.32 25.08
N ALA A 834 -28.47 19.00 24.18
CA ALA A 834 -29.55 18.05 24.40
C ALA A 834 -29.03 16.67 24.86
N GLN A 835 -27.98 16.15 24.22
CA GLN A 835 -27.36 14.88 24.61
C GLN A 835 -26.72 14.94 26.00
N LYS A 836 -26.09 16.06 26.36
CA LYS A 836 -25.50 16.27 27.68
C LYS A 836 -26.57 16.27 28.76
N GLN A 837 -27.70 16.94 28.53
CA GLN A 837 -28.85 16.96 29.45
C GLN A 837 -29.39 15.55 29.70
N HIS A 838 -29.55 14.73 28.64
CA HIS A 838 -30.01 13.33 28.79
C HIS A 838 -29.02 12.48 29.58
N LYS A 839 -27.71 12.62 29.32
CA LYS A 839 -26.65 11.92 30.09
C LYS A 839 -26.62 12.33 31.57
N GLU A 840 -26.84 13.61 31.88
CA GLU A 840 -26.91 14.08 33.26
C GLU A 840 -28.15 13.52 33.98
N LYS A 841 -29.30 13.44 33.29
CA LYS A 841 -30.51 12.79 33.82
C LYS A 841 -30.24 11.32 34.17
N LEU A 842 -29.60 10.56 33.28
CA LEU A 842 -29.19 9.17 33.53
C LEU A 842 -28.23 9.04 34.73
N LYS A 843 -27.22 9.91 34.82
CA LYS A 843 -26.28 9.92 35.96
C LYS A 843 -26.99 10.22 37.28
N ASN A 844 -27.97 11.11 37.28
CA ASN A 844 -28.72 11.47 38.49
C ASN A 844 -29.63 10.32 38.94
N ILE A 845 -30.27 9.61 38.01
CA ILE A 845 -31.07 8.42 38.30
C ILE A 845 -30.18 7.31 38.90
N MET A 846 -29.01 7.05 38.31
CA MET A 846 -28.05 6.06 38.82
C MET A 846 -27.49 6.39 40.21
N LYS A 847 -27.53 7.66 40.62
CA LYS A 847 -27.12 8.12 41.95
C LYS A 847 -28.27 8.17 42.95
N SER A 848 -29.51 7.97 42.51
CA SER A 848 -30.69 8.01 43.36
C SER A 848 -31.00 6.64 43.93
N ASP A 849 -31.64 6.60 45.11
CA ASP A 849 -32.11 5.35 45.73
C ASP A 849 -33.37 4.76 45.06
N VAL A 850 -33.83 5.34 43.95
CA VAL A 850 -35.02 4.89 43.23
C VAL A 850 -34.65 3.62 42.44
N PRO A 851 -35.36 2.49 42.64
CA PRO A 851 -35.14 1.29 41.84
C PRO A 851 -35.34 1.58 40.35
N TRP A 852 -34.42 1.11 39.51
CA TRP A 852 -34.41 1.36 38.06
C TRP A 852 -35.78 1.12 37.40
N GLU A 853 -36.47 0.05 37.78
CA GLU A 853 -37.78 -0.35 37.22
C GLU A 853 -38.89 0.70 37.42
N ASN A 854 -38.74 1.59 38.40
CA ASN A 854 -39.71 2.64 38.72
C ASN A 854 -39.37 3.98 38.05
N THR A 855 -38.29 4.05 37.26
CA THR A 855 -37.88 5.26 36.56
C THR A 855 -38.73 5.48 35.30
N ASP A 856 -38.88 6.75 34.90
CA ASP A 856 -39.49 7.14 33.63
C ASP A 856 -38.72 6.55 32.44
N ILE A 857 -37.39 6.52 32.50
CA ILE A 857 -36.54 5.92 31.46
C ILE A 857 -36.80 4.41 31.28
N ALA A 858 -36.90 3.64 32.37
CA ALA A 858 -37.18 2.21 32.28
C ALA A 858 -38.59 1.92 31.72
N ARG A 859 -39.56 2.78 32.04
CA ARG A 859 -40.91 2.73 31.48
C ARG A 859 -40.91 3.00 29.97
N ILE A 860 -40.21 4.06 29.54
CA ILE A 860 -40.05 4.42 28.13
C ILE A 860 -39.33 3.30 27.36
N ASP A 861 -38.24 2.73 27.90
CA ASP A 861 -37.54 1.58 27.28
C ASP A 861 -38.47 0.39 27.06
N LYS A 862 -39.30 0.04 28.07
CA LYS A 862 -40.27 -1.05 27.97
C LYS A 862 -41.36 -0.79 26.92
N LEU A 863 -41.89 0.43 26.86
CA LEU A 863 -42.89 0.82 25.86
C LEU A 863 -42.29 0.83 24.45
N LEU A 864 -41.11 1.42 24.27
CA LEU A 864 -40.40 1.46 22.99
C LEU A 864 -40.09 0.06 22.47
N ARG A 865 -39.61 -0.86 23.31
CA ARG A 865 -39.35 -2.25 22.91
C ARG A 865 -40.60 -2.95 22.39
N LYS A 866 -41.76 -2.73 23.03
CA LYS A 866 -43.04 -3.29 22.55
C LYS A 866 -43.43 -2.73 21.19
N VAL A 867 -43.37 -1.41 21.01
CA VAL A 867 -43.70 -0.73 19.75
C VAL A 867 -42.77 -1.18 18.62
N ILE A 868 -41.45 -1.20 18.87
CA ILE A 868 -40.43 -1.66 17.92
C ILE A 868 -40.68 -3.13 17.52
N TYR A 869 -40.90 -4.00 18.50
CA TYR A 869 -41.12 -5.44 18.25
C TYR A 869 -42.39 -5.70 17.44
N LYS A 870 -43.48 -4.99 17.74
CA LYS A 870 -44.76 -5.12 17.02
C LYS A 870 -44.66 -4.61 15.59
N ARG A 871 -43.99 -3.47 15.37
CA ARG A 871 -43.70 -2.95 14.03
C ARG A 871 -42.79 -3.88 13.23
N PHE A 872 -41.84 -4.54 13.88
CA PHE A 872 -41.01 -5.59 13.26
C PHE A 872 -41.84 -6.81 12.82
N LEU A 873 -42.80 -7.25 13.64
CA LEU A 873 -43.69 -8.36 13.29
C LEU A 873 -44.65 -8.00 12.13
N MET A 874 -45.20 -6.79 12.11
CA MET A 874 -46.11 -6.31 11.05
C MET A 874 -45.42 -6.19 9.68
N ARG A 875 -44.10 -5.98 9.62
CA ARG A 875 -43.33 -5.95 8.37
C ARG A 875 -42.99 -7.33 7.82
N LYS A 876 -43.17 -8.38 8.63
CA LYS A 876 -42.85 -9.77 8.28
C LYS A 876 -44.02 -10.50 7.61
N PHE A 877 -45.21 -9.90 7.62
CA PHE A 877 -46.44 -10.35 6.96
C PHE A 877 -46.82 -9.36 5.86
#